data_AF-A0A3D6C7T9-F1
#
_entry.id   AF-A0A3D6C7T9-F1
#
_cell.length_a   1.000
_cell.length_b   1.000
_cell.length_c   1.000
_cell.angle_alpha   90.00
_cell.angle_beta   90.00
_cell.angle_gamma   90.00
#
_symmetry.space_group_name_H-M   'P 1'
#
loop_
_entity.id
_entity.type
_entity.pdbx_description
1 polymer ?
#
loop_
_entity_poly.entity_id
_entity_poly.type
_entity_poly.pdbx_seq_one_letter_code
_entity_poly.pdbx_strand_id
1 'polypeptide(L)'
;AKISTASSAIQAIRIIEAAEEPFRVVITDQRMPNMTGTELLVKVLELSPESRRVLFTGYSELESAMVAVNQGAIHYYLTKPWDNETVLRVIRQELSNFEKERGKKELFSIIQNQNARYYKAVNALKQKDKRFQTEIRAKQKEIIRRKQSLSEMQTGRKEVIGLEKLLSRNVLMQPDCLVGAYDQLRKGIVDIFVTLSKHRSSEFVPNPGFDEKAFRDELYDITGDQFDLIDLIIGYAGQVMEPELFKSCGGYFEKIEREDSDTAPDFGQLLLKEDLITKAQLDQVLEELDRRGWNGSENVLVSELLALKYITPSDLSRIMLRKELASIRRKDKYLIDFLLKGDRVSKEKINQARIAQINRFEQSGECTSISDILLEFRALSSNEMQDILSLLSEAAQTPREDNTGDAGAPSAQDQLEISPDRTVAWLKTPPGQKALFSAEQVNDILDRWGISYGRLDEDRLKEALESSEHADGKIVVAQGDAPEPGTDAKVRYHFNAEYQRAGIVHADGTIDFKDRGTVPFVKAGALLAEKIPKQKGKPGKDVYGNTIHINEGDDSVFKAGRGTFISSDGRQIFAREDGQPYLDSMRTVVVVTEMRVSGNVDYKTGHINYEGNVFVTGSVQEGFEVNCFHLTANGINGGIVNAAAGVDISNGIVNAKIKAMGNVRAKYINRSTLDVMGDLNVVQEIMGSKIYSSGKCINTKGRITGSDLSAKKGFELCEVGTDRSRVTILRPGSQTHIERIGASLDEAIAEQNRRVGKEVKRYEEMERKLLALHKAVADHSAMQEKYEEELEALKKKRLESFKHKDAFELIKNDIKIKETAVNDITNKIKQIFQGQESLMSGMSDLDNRISAMKEEMAQVESQKADLKDVAALKRPVTIVEINKQASLGTRILGPNASMVLDKNQGACKIMEIKSQDPAEPGKWKMVIEPL
;
A
#
# COMPACT_ATOMS: atom_id res chain seq x y z
N ALA A 1 -29.38 -8.73 56.38
CA ALA A 1 -28.02 -9.24 56.67
C ALA A 1 -28.06 -9.96 58.02
N LYS A 2 -27.40 -11.11 58.14
CA LYS A 2 -27.27 -11.80 59.44
C LYS A 2 -26.24 -11.03 60.27
N ILE A 3 -26.62 -10.59 61.48
CA ILE A 3 -25.76 -9.84 62.38
C ILE A 3 -25.46 -10.74 63.58
N SER A 4 -24.18 -10.86 63.92
CA SER A 4 -23.72 -11.53 65.12
C SER A 4 -23.03 -10.51 66.02
N THR A 5 -23.31 -10.55 67.31
CA THR A 5 -22.76 -9.61 68.30
C THR A 5 -21.91 -10.35 69.33
N ALA A 6 -20.83 -9.73 69.78
CA ALA A 6 -19.98 -10.22 70.85
C ALA A 6 -19.76 -9.11 71.87
N SER A 7 -19.81 -9.44 73.17
CA SER A 7 -19.57 -8.47 74.26
C SER A 7 -18.10 -8.37 74.67
N SER A 8 -17.22 -9.19 74.08
CA SER A 8 -15.77 -9.12 74.28
C SER A 8 -15.02 -9.59 73.03
N ALA A 9 -13.78 -9.11 72.87
CA ALA A 9 -12.91 -9.52 71.76
C ALA A 9 -12.67 -11.05 71.72
N ILE A 10 -12.55 -11.70 72.88
CA ILE A 10 -12.35 -13.15 72.98
C ILE A 10 -13.58 -13.91 72.47
N GLN A 11 -14.78 -13.42 72.79
CA GLN A 11 -16.01 -14.01 72.28
C GLN A 11 -16.16 -13.79 70.77
N ALA A 12 -15.77 -12.61 70.25
CA ALA A 12 -15.78 -12.31 68.83
C ALA A 12 -14.88 -13.28 68.04
N ILE A 13 -13.67 -13.55 68.54
CA ILE A 13 -12.73 -14.50 67.93
C ILE A 13 -13.35 -15.90 67.85
N ARG A 14 -13.94 -16.40 68.94
CA ARG A 14 -14.59 -17.73 68.95
C ARG A 14 -15.74 -17.83 67.95
N ILE A 15 -16.52 -16.75 67.79
CA ILE A 15 -17.62 -16.71 66.81
C ILE A 15 -17.09 -16.73 65.38
N ILE A 16 -15.98 -16.04 65.11
CA ILE A 16 -15.33 -16.03 63.79
C ILE A 16 -14.70 -17.39 63.48
N GLU A 17 -14.04 -18.02 64.45
CA GLU A 17 -13.43 -19.35 64.31
C GLU A 17 -14.46 -20.46 64.08
N ALA A 18 -15.65 -20.34 64.69
CA ALA A 18 -16.72 -21.33 64.55
C ALA A 18 -17.60 -21.13 63.30
N ALA A 19 -17.36 -20.08 62.50
CA ALA A 19 -18.16 -19.80 61.32
C ALA A 19 -17.69 -20.59 60.09
N GLU A 20 -18.61 -21.22 59.38
CA GLU A 20 -18.32 -21.93 58.12
C GLU A 20 -17.98 -20.98 56.96
N GLU A 21 -18.52 -19.76 56.98
CA GLU A 21 -18.25 -18.71 56.00
C GLU A 21 -17.67 -17.47 56.69
N PRO A 22 -16.74 -16.74 56.04
CA PRO A 22 -16.13 -15.55 56.59
C PRO A 22 -17.16 -14.43 56.79
N PHE A 23 -17.00 -13.68 57.87
CA PHE A 23 -17.82 -12.49 58.11
C PHE A 23 -17.46 -11.40 57.10
N ARG A 24 -18.43 -10.97 56.29
CA ARG A 24 -18.18 -9.97 55.24
C ARG A 24 -17.59 -8.66 55.80
N VAL A 25 -18.10 -8.22 56.95
CA VAL A 25 -17.62 -7.04 57.68
C VAL A 25 -17.58 -7.36 59.18
N VAL A 26 -16.46 -7.03 59.82
CA VAL A 26 -16.26 -7.07 61.26
C VAL A 26 -16.09 -5.65 61.76
N ILE A 27 -16.91 -5.28 62.76
CA ILE A 27 -16.95 -3.95 63.34
C ILE A 27 -16.65 -4.06 64.83
N THR A 28 -15.75 -3.23 65.36
CA THR A 28 -15.38 -3.28 66.77
C THR A 28 -15.09 -1.91 67.37
N ASP A 29 -15.26 -1.79 68.68
CA ASP A 29 -14.90 -0.60 69.45
C ASP A 29 -13.41 -0.63 69.82
N GLN A 30 -12.76 0.53 69.89
CA GLN A 30 -11.34 0.60 70.22
C GLN A 30 -11.05 0.26 71.68
N ARG A 31 -11.86 0.79 72.61
CA ARG A 31 -11.71 0.51 74.05
C ARG A 31 -12.64 -0.61 74.50
N MET A 32 -12.07 -1.78 74.72
CA MET A 32 -12.74 -2.93 75.32
C MET A 32 -11.89 -3.54 76.43
N PRO A 33 -12.48 -4.18 77.45
CA PRO A 33 -11.73 -4.86 78.50
C PRO A 33 -10.83 -5.97 77.95
N ASN A 34 -9.63 -6.10 78.52
CA ASN A 34 -8.59 -7.08 78.21
C ASN A 34 -7.89 -6.96 76.84
N MET A 35 -8.61 -6.64 75.76
CA MET A 35 -8.05 -6.55 74.41
C MET A 35 -8.72 -5.42 73.64
N THR A 36 -7.89 -4.58 73.00
CA THR A 36 -8.35 -3.42 72.20
C THR A 36 -8.98 -3.84 70.88
N GLY A 37 -9.78 -2.95 70.29
CA GLY A 37 -10.36 -3.15 68.96
C GLY A 37 -9.30 -3.35 67.88
N THR A 38 -8.23 -2.57 67.90
CA THR A 38 -7.05 -2.76 67.03
C THR A 38 -6.45 -4.15 67.14
N GLU A 39 -6.22 -4.66 68.34
CA GLU A 39 -5.64 -5.99 68.56
C GLU A 39 -6.59 -7.10 68.08
N LEU A 40 -7.90 -6.92 68.26
CA LEU A 40 -8.89 -7.82 67.70
C LEU A 40 -8.82 -7.82 66.16
N LEU A 41 -8.80 -6.65 65.51
CA LEU A 41 -8.79 -6.59 64.04
C LEU A 41 -7.51 -7.15 63.42
N VAL A 42 -6.37 -7.04 64.11
CA VAL A 42 -5.13 -7.75 63.70
C VAL A 42 -5.34 -9.26 63.74
N LYS A 43 -5.99 -9.80 64.79
CA LYS A 43 -6.34 -11.23 64.85
C LYS A 43 -7.36 -11.64 63.79
N VAL A 44 -8.32 -10.77 63.49
CA VAL A 44 -9.29 -11.00 62.41
C VAL A 44 -8.59 -11.05 61.05
N LEU A 45 -7.58 -10.21 60.81
CA LEU A 45 -6.76 -10.30 59.60
C LEU A 45 -6.04 -11.65 59.49
N GLU A 46 -5.59 -12.24 60.61
CA GLU A 46 -4.98 -13.58 60.62
C GLU A 46 -6.00 -14.70 60.37
N LEU A 47 -7.19 -14.62 60.99
CA LEU A 47 -8.20 -15.69 60.97
C LEU A 47 -9.08 -15.66 59.72
N SER A 48 -9.44 -14.47 59.25
CA SER A 48 -10.27 -14.25 58.07
C SER A 48 -9.78 -13.01 57.31
N PRO A 49 -8.69 -13.16 56.54
CA PRO A 49 -8.03 -12.03 55.87
C PRO A 49 -8.94 -11.31 54.87
N GLU A 50 -9.92 -12.02 54.29
CA GLU A 50 -10.92 -11.45 53.37
C GLU A 50 -12.00 -10.61 54.06
N SER A 51 -12.22 -10.77 55.36
CA SER A 51 -13.21 -9.98 56.11
C SER A 51 -12.85 -8.49 56.05
N ARG A 52 -13.80 -7.61 55.73
CA ARG A 52 -13.58 -6.16 55.90
C ARG A 52 -13.60 -5.81 57.37
N ARG A 53 -12.74 -4.86 57.76
CA ARG A 53 -12.40 -4.58 59.17
C ARG A 53 -12.60 -3.11 59.45
N VAL A 54 -13.58 -2.79 60.30
CA VAL A 54 -14.01 -1.42 60.62
C VAL A 54 -13.83 -1.16 62.11
N LEU A 55 -13.18 -0.05 62.46
CA LEU A 55 -12.92 0.33 63.85
C LEU A 55 -13.77 1.54 64.26
N PHE A 56 -14.40 1.50 65.43
CA PHE A 56 -15.01 2.67 66.09
C PHE A 56 -14.06 3.24 67.14
N THR A 57 -13.81 4.54 67.12
CA THR A 57 -12.85 5.21 68.01
C THR A 57 -13.33 6.59 68.47
N GLY A 58 -12.86 7.07 69.63
CA GLY A 58 -13.10 8.43 70.13
C GLY A 58 -12.06 9.43 69.62
N TYR A 59 -12.38 10.73 69.69
CA TYR A 59 -11.48 11.81 69.21
C TYR A 59 -10.07 11.80 69.85
N SER A 60 -9.93 11.31 71.08
CA SER A 60 -8.66 11.27 71.82
C SER A 60 -7.77 10.06 71.49
N GLU A 61 -8.15 9.21 70.54
CA GLU A 61 -7.50 7.91 70.25
C GLU A 61 -7.00 7.78 68.80
N LEU A 62 -7.09 8.84 68.00
CA LEU A 62 -6.73 8.88 66.58
C LEU A 62 -5.27 8.45 66.31
N GLU A 63 -4.32 8.85 67.15
CA GLU A 63 -2.91 8.46 67.00
C GLU A 63 -2.68 6.94 67.15
N SER A 64 -3.43 6.27 68.04
CA SER A 64 -3.31 4.83 68.27
C SER A 64 -3.91 3.99 67.13
N ALA A 65 -4.93 4.51 66.44
CA ALA A 65 -5.57 3.85 65.30
C ALA A 65 -4.70 3.90 64.02
N MET A 66 -3.84 4.92 63.87
CA MET A 66 -2.97 5.09 62.70
C MET A 66 -1.99 3.92 62.52
N VAL A 67 -1.49 3.34 63.62
CA VAL A 67 -0.57 2.19 63.57
C VAL A 67 -1.25 0.96 62.94
N ALA A 68 -2.52 0.72 63.26
CA ALA A 68 -3.27 -0.41 62.75
C ALA A 68 -3.76 -0.21 61.30
N VAL A 69 -3.98 1.04 60.88
CA VAL A 69 -4.21 1.39 59.47
C VAL A 69 -2.95 1.08 58.64
N ASN A 70 -1.78 1.50 59.11
CA ASN A 70 -0.51 1.27 58.41
C ASN A 70 -0.11 -0.21 58.31
N GLN A 71 -0.63 -1.07 59.19
CA GLN A 71 -0.42 -2.52 59.13
C GLN A 71 -1.49 -3.26 58.29
N GLY A 72 -2.40 -2.55 57.61
CA GLY A 72 -3.47 -3.14 56.81
C GLY A 72 -4.55 -3.89 57.62
N ALA A 73 -4.53 -3.75 58.94
CA ALA A 73 -5.48 -4.40 59.84
C ALA A 73 -6.85 -3.71 59.82
N ILE A 74 -6.93 -2.45 59.37
CA ILE A 74 -8.16 -1.66 59.31
C ILE A 74 -8.41 -1.18 57.88
N HIS A 75 -9.62 -1.41 57.37
CA HIS A 75 -10.05 -0.89 56.08
C HIS A 75 -10.74 0.47 56.20
N TYR A 76 -11.45 0.70 57.32
CA TYR A 76 -12.14 1.96 57.58
C TYR A 76 -12.24 2.22 59.09
N TYR A 77 -12.22 3.48 59.51
CA TYR A 77 -12.47 3.85 60.91
C TYR A 77 -13.61 4.88 61.01
N LEU A 78 -14.39 4.79 62.09
CA LEU A 78 -15.55 5.62 62.39
C LEU A 78 -15.35 6.31 63.75
N THR A 79 -15.66 7.60 63.83
CA THR A 79 -15.49 8.40 65.06
C THR A 79 -16.76 8.49 65.88
N LYS A 80 -16.63 8.52 67.22
CA LYS A 80 -17.74 8.75 68.16
C LYS A 80 -17.79 10.22 68.65
N PRO A 81 -18.98 10.82 68.84
CA PRO A 81 -20.31 10.32 68.47
C PRO A 81 -20.47 10.22 66.94
N TRP A 82 -21.24 9.23 66.48
CA TRP A 82 -21.40 8.96 65.05
C TRP A 82 -22.75 9.43 64.52
N ASP A 83 -22.78 9.69 63.22
CA ASP A 83 -24.01 9.86 62.45
C ASP A 83 -24.44 8.51 61.83
N ASN A 84 -25.72 8.15 62.01
CA ASN A 84 -26.25 6.86 61.56
C ASN A 84 -26.20 6.70 60.04
N GLU A 85 -26.40 7.78 59.27
CA GLU A 85 -26.31 7.69 57.81
C GLU A 85 -24.87 7.41 57.36
N THR A 86 -23.91 8.05 58.01
CA THR A 86 -22.48 7.85 57.75
C THR A 86 -22.05 6.41 58.03
N VAL A 87 -22.48 5.82 59.16
CA VAL A 87 -22.19 4.42 59.49
C VAL A 87 -22.78 3.46 58.45
N LEU A 88 -24.04 3.66 58.07
CA LEU A 88 -24.71 2.81 57.07
C LEU A 88 -24.04 2.90 55.69
N ARG A 89 -23.58 4.09 55.30
CA ARG A 89 -22.86 4.31 54.04
C ARG A 89 -21.56 3.52 54.00
N VAL A 90 -20.77 3.61 55.06
CA VAL A 90 -19.49 2.91 55.20
C VAL A 90 -19.69 1.40 55.18
N ILE A 91 -20.67 0.88 55.91
CA ILE A 91 -20.95 -0.57 55.93
C ILE A 91 -21.36 -1.06 54.54
N ARG A 92 -22.21 -0.33 53.81
CA ARG A 92 -22.60 -0.69 52.43
C ARG A 92 -21.40 -0.69 51.48
N GLN A 93 -20.53 0.30 51.61
CA GLN A 93 -19.30 0.39 50.81
C GLN A 93 -18.37 -0.80 51.06
N GLU A 94 -18.14 -1.15 52.33
CA GLU A 94 -17.27 -2.27 52.68
C GLU A 94 -17.86 -3.63 52.26
N LEU A 95 -19.18 -3.80 52.37
CA LEU A 95 -19.86 -4.98 51.83
C LEU A 95 -19.67 -5.11 50.30
N SER A 96 -19.82 -4.02 49.55
CA SER A 96 -19.58 -4.02 48.10
C SER A 96 -18.12 -4.34 47.77
N ASN A 97 -17.18 -3.79 48.54
CA ASN A 97 -15.76 -4.05 48.36
C ASN A 97 -15.39 -5.51 48.63
N PHE A 98 -16.02 -6.15 49.62
CA PHE A 98 -15.86 -7.59 49.88
C PHE A 98 -16.28 -8.44 48.67
N GLU A 99 -17.46 -8.15 48.10
CA GLU A 99 -17.99 -8.90 46.95
C GLU A 99 -17.10 -8.76 45.70
N LYS A 100 -16.55 -7.56 45.45
CA LYS A 100 -15.60 -7.31 44.36
C LYS A 100 -14.31 -8.12 44.50
N GLU A 101 -13.75 -8.19 45.71
CA GLU A 101 -12.50 -8.91 45.97
C GLU A 101 -12.68 -10.43 45.80
N ARG A 102 -13.82 -10.97 46.27
CA ARG A 102 -14.19 -12.39 46.11
C ARG A 102 -14.38 -12.74 44.62
N GLY A 103 -15.14 -11.93 43.89
CA GLY A 103 -15.35 -12.12 42.45
C GLY A 103 -14.05 -12.08 41.63
N LYS A 104 -13.10 -11.20 42.00
CA LYS A 104 -11.78 -11.13 41.36
C LYS A 104 -10.97 -12.42 41.55
N LYS A 105 -10.98 -13.00 42.75
CA LYS A 105 -10.29 -14.29 43.02
C LYS A 105 -10.92 -15.45 42.25
N GLU A 106 -12.25 -15.54 42.25
CA GLU A 106 -12.98 -16.57 41.49
C GLU A 106 -12.70 -16.46 39.99
N LEU A 107 -12.75 -15.25 39.43
CA LEU A 107 -12.43 -14.99 38.04
C LEU A 107 -10.99 -15.37 37.69
N PHE A 108 -10.04 -15.09 38.57
CA PHE A 108 -8.63 -15.44 38.37
C PHE A 108 -8.41 -16.96 38.31
N SER A 109 -9.11 -17.73 39.16
CA SER A 109 -9.09 -19.20 39.14
C SER A 109 -9.67 -19.76 37.83
N ILE A 110 -10.77 -19.18 37.36
CA ILE A 110 -11.41 -19.58 36.10
C ILE A 110 -10.47 -19.32 34.92
N ILE A 111 -9.82 -18.15 34.88
CA ILE A 111 -8.87 -17.78 33.82
C ILE A 111 -7.67 -18.74 33.81
N GLN A 112 -7.10 -19.08 34.97
CA GLN A 112 -5.99 -20.04 35.05
C GLN A 112 -6.39 -21.43 34.53
N ASN A 113 -7.57 -21.92 34.91
CA ASN A 113 -8.09 -23.20 34.44
C ASN A 113 -8.39 -23.19 32.93
N GLN A 114 -8.93 -22.09 32.40
CA GLN A 114 -9.16 -21.93 30.96
C GLN A 114 -7.83 -21.91 30.20
N ASN A 115 -6.83 -21.16 30.68
CA ASN A 115 -5.51 -21.11 30.05
C ASN A 115 -4.86 -22.49 30.00
N ALA A 116 -4.93 -23.28 31.07
CA ALA A 116 -4.44 -24.66 31.08
C ALA A 116 -5.15 -25.55 30.02
N ARG A 117 -6.46 -25.36 29.80
CA ARG A 117 -7.20 -26.05 28.73
C ARG A 117 -6.78 -25.58 27.35
N TYR A 118 -6.60 -24.28 27.13
CA TYR A 118 -6.10 -23.72 25.88
C TYR A 118 -4.72 -24.28 25.52
N TYR A 119 -3.81 -24.38 26.49
CA TYR A 119 -2.48 -24.97 26.26
C TYR A 119 -2.55 -26.43 25.78
N LYS A 120 -3.44 -27.25 26.38
CA LYS A 120 -3.66 -28.63 25.92
C LYS A 120 -4.21 -28.68 24.49
N ALA A 121 -5.16 -27.81 24.15
CA ALA A 121 -5.77 -27.76 22.82
C ALA A 121 -4.77 -27.32 21.74
N VAL A 122 -3.96 -26.28 21.99
CA VAL A 122 -2.94 -25.79 21.05
C VAL A 122 -1.89 -26.86 20.76
N ASN A 123 -1.44 -27.60 21.78
CA ASN A 123 -0.46 -28.68 21.58
C ASN A 123 -1.02 -29.83 20.73
N ALA A 124 -2.30 -30.19 20.93
CA ALA A 124 -2.97 -31.20 20.10
C ALA A 124 -3.12 -30.74 18.64
N LEU A 125 -3.43 -29.46 18.40
CA LEU A 125 -3.51 -28.88 17.05
C LEU A 125 -2.15 -28.86 16.35
N LYS A 126 -1.08 -28.46 17.03
CA LYS A 126 0.29 -28.49 16.47
C LYS A 126 0.73 -29.89 16.04
N GLN A 127 0.33 -30.93 16.79
CA GLN A 127 0.61 -32.32 16.40
C GLN A 127 -0.17 -32.75 15.15
N LYS A 128 -1.43 -32.31 15.02
CA LYS A 128 -2.23 -32.55 13.80
C LYS A 128 -1.64 -31.83 12.59
N ASP A 129 -1.20 -30.58 12.76
CA ASP A 129 -0.62 -29.79 11.67
C ASP A 129 0.67 -30.41 11.13
N LYS A 130 1.55 -30.93 12.01
CA LYS A 130 2.73 -31.72 11.60
C LYS A 130 2.36 -32.97 10.79
N ARG A 131 1.26 -33.65 11.12
CA ARG A 131 0.76 -34.79 10.34
C ARG A 131 0.28 -34.34 8.96
N PHE A 132 -0.52 -33.28 8.87
CA PHE A 132 -1.01 -32.74 7.60
C PHE A 132 0.13 -32.25 6.70
N GLN A 133 1.11 -31.53 7.24
CA GLN A 133 2.32 -31.11 6.50
C GLN A 133 3.07 -32.29 5.88
N THR A 134 3.15 -33.41 6.61
CA THR A 134 3.79 -34.64 6.12
C THR A 134 2.99 -35.28 4.99
N GLU A 135 1.67 -35.30 5.11
CA GLU A 135 0.75 -35.84 4.11
C GLU A 135 0.70 -34.98 2.83
N ILE A 136 0.69 -33.66 2.96
CA ILE A 136 0.79 -32.71 1.84
C ILE A 136 2.10 -32.93 1.07
N ARG A 137 3.23 -33.08 1.77
CA ARG A 137 4.52 -33.39 1.11
C ARG A 137 4.49 -34.72 0.35
N ALA A 138 3.84 -35.73 0.90
CA ALA A 138 3.66 -37.01 0.20
C ALA A 138 2.81 -36.85 -1.06
N LYS A 139 1.69 -36.11 -0.98
CA LYS A 139 0.81 -35.82 -2.12
C LYS A 139 1.47 -34.94 -3.19
N GLN A 140 2.27 -33.96 -2.80
CA GLN A 140 3.04 -33.13 -3.75
C GLN A 140 4.04 -33.97 -4.56
N LYS A 141 4.74 -34.92 -3.92
CA LYS A 141 5.61 -35.87 -4.63
C LYS A 141 4.83 -36.75 -5.62
N GLU A 142 3.62 -37.17 -5.25
CA GLU A 142 2.72 -37.93 -6.13
C GLU A 142 2.30 -37.09 -7.36
N ILE A 143 1.96 -35.81 -7.17
CA ILE A 143 1.58 -34.89 -8.24
C ILE A 143 2.75 -34.63 -9.20
N ILE A 144 3.97 -34.42 -8.69
CA ILE A 144 5.16 -34.21 -9.52
C ILE A 144 5.40 -35.43 -10.42
N ARG A 145 5.29 -36.63 -9.85
CA ARG A 145 5.42 -37.89 -10.61
C ARG A 145 4.35 -38.01 -11.71
N ARG A 146 3.10 -37.66 -11.41
CA ARG A 146 2.00 -37.64 -12.40
C ARG A 146 2.21 -36.60 -13.49
N LYS A 147 2.72 -35.40 -13.16
CA LYS A 147 3.03 -34.34 -14.14
C LYS A 147 4.17 -34.75 -15.08
N GLN A 148 5.20 -35.44 -14.57
CA GLN A 148 6.26 -36.01 -15.42
C GLN A 148 5.69 -37.02 -16.42
N SER A 149 4.86 -37.96 -15.97
CA SER A 149 4.18 -38.90 -16.87
C SER A 149 3.25 -38.20 -17.88
N LEU A 150 2.57 -37.11 -17.47
CA LEU A 150 1.71 -36.32 -18.36
C LEU A 150 2.52 -35.57 -19.43
N SER A 151 3.71 -35.06 -19.08
CA SER A 151 4.65 -34.41 -20.00
C SER A 151 5.19 -35.40 -21.04
N GLU A 152 5.55 -36.60 -20.61
CA GLU A 152 5.97 -37.69 -21.51
C GLU A 152 4.83 -38.05 -22.49
N MET A 153 3.59 -38.13 -22.01
CA MET A 153 2.40 -38.33 -22.86
C MET A 153 2.13 -37.18 -23.85
N GLN A 154 2.31 -35.91 -23.44
CA GLN A 154 2.15 -34.76 -24.33
C GLN A 154 3.24 -34.70 -25.41
N THR A 155 4.43 -35.23 -25.12
CA THR A 155 5.52 -35.33 -26.08
C THR A 155 5.18 -36.34 -27.18
N GLY A 156 4.62 -37.51 -26.82
CA GLY A 156 4.06 -38.46 -27.79
C GLY A 156 2.86 -37.90 -28.57
N ARG A 157 2.01 -37.07 -27.95
CA ARG A 157 0.89 -36.40 -28.65
C ARG A 157 1.37 -35.37 -29.68
N LYS A 158 2.52 -34.71 -29.46
CA LYS A 158 3.14 -33.79 -30.44
C LYS A 158 3.69 -34.54 -31.66
N GLU A 159 4.13 -35.78 -31.52
CA GLU A 159 4.53 -36.62 -32.66
C GLU A 159 3.32 -36.96 -33.55
N VAL A 160 2.15 -37.18 -32.95
CA VAL A 160 0.88 -37.40 -33.67
C VAL A 160 0.38 -36.12 -34.37
N ILE A 161 0.54 -34.94 -33.76
CA ILE A 161 0.20 -33.65 -34.41
C ILE A 161 1.20 -33.27 -35.51
N GLY A 162 2.42 -33.84 -35.48
CA GLY A 162 3.40 -33.73 -36.58
C GLY A 162 2.87 -34.30 -37.91
N LEU A 163 1.95 -35.27 -37.85
CA LEU A 163 1.29 -35.86 -39.03
C LEU A 163 0.22 -34.96 -39.64
N GLU A 164 -0.56 -34.20 -38.85
CA GLU A 164 -1.49 -33.18 -39.39
C GLU A 164 -0.75 -32.09 -40.18
N LYS A 165 0.47 -31.74 -39.76
CA LYS A 165 1.34 -30.79 -40.47
C LYS A 165 1.96 -31.36 -41.75
N LEU A 166 2.08 -32.68 -41.87
CA LEU A 166 2.49 -33.36 -43.10
C LEU A 166 1.33 -33.49 -44.09
N LEU A 167 0.11 -33.73 -43.59
CA LEU A 167 -1.11 -33.79 -44.41
C LEU A 167 -1.54 -32.43 -45.00
N SER A 168 -1.18 -31.32 -44.35
CA SER A 168 -1.51 -29.95 -44.80
C SER A 168 -0.51 -29.35 -45.80
N ARG A 169 0.52 -30.10 -46.21
CA ARG A 169 1.40 -29.75 -47.34
C ARG A 169 1.09 -30.67 -48.52
N ASN A 170 0.62 -30.08 -49.61
CA ASN A 170 0.36 -30.69 -50.93
C ASN A 170 1.51 -31.57 -51.44
N VAL A 171 1.65 -32.81 -50.93
CA VAL A 171 2.37 -33.92 -51.55
C VAL A 171 1.57 -35.19 -51.29
N LEU A 172 0.39 -35.30 -51.93
CA LEU A 172 -0.33 -36.56 -52.09
C LEU A 172 -0.79 -36.67 -53.54
N MET A 173 0.13 -37.11 -54.40
CA MET A 173 -0.18 -37.59 -55.74
C MET A 173 0.57 -38.90 -56.00
N GLN A 174 0.61 -39.85 -55.05
CA GLN A 174 0.86 -41.27 -55.34
C GLN A 174 0.15 -42.18 -54.30
N PRO A 175 -0.55 -43.26 -54.72
CA PRO A 175 -1.31 -44.16 -53.83
C PRO A 175 -0.46 -44.89 -52.77
N ASP A 176 0.82 -45.16 -53.05
CA ASP A 176 1.69 -45.95 -52.18
C ASP A 176 2.11 -45.21 -50.89
N CYS A 177 2.11 -43.87 -50.92
CA CYS A 177 2.46 -43.04 -49.76
C CYS A 177 1.32 -42.96 -48.72
N LEU A 178 0.07 -43.11 -49.15
CA LEU A 178 -1.11 -43.11 -48.27
C LEU A 178 -1.20 -44.40 -47.44
N VAL A 179 -0.83 -45.53 -48.04
CA VAL A 179 -0.77 -46.83 -47.34
C VAL A 179 0.37 -46.83 -46.30
N GLY A 180 1.53 -46.24 -46.63
CA GLY A 180 2.66 -46.11 -45.69
C GLY A 180 2.38 -45.16 -44.52
N ALA A 181 1.69 -44.04 -44.77
CA ALA A 181 1.27 -43.11 -43.72
C ALA A 181 0.21 -43.73 -42.79
N TYR A 182 -0.75 -44.49 -43.36
CA TYR A 182 -1.76 -45.21 -42.60
C TYR A 182 -1.14 -46.33 -41.73
N ASP A 183 -0.16 -47.07 -42.25
CA ASP A 183 0.53 -48.14 -41.49
C ASP A 183 1.45 -47.59 -40.38
N GLN A 184 2.07 -46.43 -40.59
CA GLN A 184 2.83 -45.74 -39.53
C GLN A 184 1.91 -45.19 -38.43
N LEU A 185 0.75 -44.65 -38.80
CA LEU A 185 -0.23 -44.12 -37.86
C LEU A 185 -0.89 -45.27 -37.08
N ARG A 186 -1.17 -46.40 -37.74
CA ARG A 186 -1.61 -47.65 -37.12
C ARG A 186 -0.55 -48.23 -36.16
N LYS A 187 0.73 -48.28 -36.55
CA LYS A 187 1.83 -48.72 -35.66
C LYS A 187 2.01 -47.81 -34.45
N GLY A 188 1.95 -46.49 -34.65
CA GLY A 188 2.03 -45.52 -33.56
C GLY A 188 0.89 -45.67 -32.55
N ILE A 189 -0.34 -45.88 -33.02
CA ILE A 189 -1.50 -46.12 -32.15
C ILE A 189 -1.36 -47.46 -31.41
N VAL A 190 -0.91 -48.52 -32.08
CA VAL A 190 -0.67 -49.84 -31.45
C VAL A 190 0.45 -49.78 -30.41
N ASP A 191 1.55 -49.07 -30.67
CA ASP A 191 2.65 -48.89 -29.71
C ASP A 191 2.23 -48.06 -28.50
N ILE A 192 1.39 -47.03 -28.68
CA ILE A 192 0.77 -46.28 -27.58
C ILE A 192 -0.10 -47.21 -26.74
N PHE A 193 -0.88 -48.10 -27.37
CA PHE A 193 -1.73 -49.06 -26.66
C PHE A 193 -0.95 -50.17 -25.93
N VAL A 194 0.14 -50.67 -26.53
CA VAL A 194 1.05 -51.66 -25.92
C VAL A 194 1.85 -51.05 -24.76
N THR A 195 2.18 -49.76 -24.84
CA THR A 195 2.86 -49.04 -23.75
C THR A 195 1.89 -48.75 -22.60
N LEU A 196 0.63 -48.44 -22.91
CA LEU A 196 -0.44 -48.28 -21.92
C LEU A 196 -0.79 -49.61 -21.21
N SER A 197 -0.67 -50.75 -21.88
CA SER A 197 -0.96 -52.06 -21.30
C SER A 197 0.19 -52.60 -20.42
N LYS A 198 1.45 -52.28 -20.74
CA LYS A 198 2.64 -52.67 -19.96
C LYS A 198 2.80 -51.94 -18.62
N HIS A 199 2.07 -50.85 -18.39
CA HIS A 199 2.17 -50.03 -17.18
C HIS A 199 0.94 -50.07 -16.27
N ARG A 200 0.02 -51.01 -16.47
CA ARG A 200 -1.08 -51.28 -15.54
C ARG A 200 -0.89 -52.62 -14.82
N SER A 201 -0.47 -52.55 -13.56
CA SER A 201 -0.68 -53.64 -12.60
C SER A 201 -2.17 -53.70 -12.24
N SER A 202 -2.79 -54.82 -12.62
CA SER A 202 -3.98 -55.48 -12.06
C SER A 202 -5.16 -54.64 -11.54
N GLU A 203 -6.22 -54.55 -12.34
CA GLU A 203 -7.57 -55.08 -12.05
C GLU A 203 -8.58 -54.40 -12.99
N PHE A 204 -8.83 -55.05 -14.13
CA PHE A 204 -10.16 -55.03 -14.74
C PHE A 204 -10.30 -56.26 -15.63
N VAL A 205 -11.23 -57.14 -15.27
CA VAL A 205 -11.66 -58.26 -16.12
C VAL A 205 -12.51 -57.66 -17.24
N PRO A 206 -12.20 -57.87 -18.53
CA PRO A 206 -13.06 -57.40 -19.59
C PRO A 206 -14.36 -58.22 -19.58
N ASN A 207 -15.49 -57.53 -19.62
CA ASN A 207 -16.79 -58.15 -19.89
C ASN A 207 -16.70 -58.81 -21.28
N PRO A 208 -16.93 -60.13 -21.43
CA PRO A 208 -16.79 -60.81 -22.71
C PRO A 208 -17.96 -60.41 -23.61
N GLY A 209 -17.77 -59.37 -24.43
CA GLY A 209 -18.79 -58.91 -25.37
C GLY A 209 -18.58 -57.51 -25.95
N PHE A 210 -17.34 -57.04 -26.14
CA PHE A 210 -17.11 -55.77 -26.83
C PHE A 210 -17.06 -56.01 -28.35
N ASP A 211 -18.14 -55.62 -29.05
CA ASP A 211 -18.27 -55.66 -30.51
C ASP A 211 -17.86 -54.30 -31.11
N GLU A 212 -16.75 -54.30 -31.83
CA GLU A 212 -16.13 -53.14 -32.46
C GLU A 212 -17.02 -52.48 -33.54
N LYS A 213 -18.05 -53.19 -34.02
CA LYS A 213 -18.99 -52.68 -35.02
C LYS A 213 -20.05 -51.74 -34.41
N ALA A 214 -20.50 -52.01 -33.18
CA ALA A 214 -21.51 -51.19 -32.50
C ALA A 214 -20.96 -49.82 -32.07
N PHE A 215 -19.68 -49.74 -31.67
CA PHE A 215 -19.02 -48.47 -31.35
C PHE A 215 -18.79 -47.59 -32.59
N ARG A 216 -18.80 -48.18 -33.78
CA ARG A 216 -18.61 -47.48 -35.06
C ARG A 216 -19.88 -46.76 -35.51
N ASP A 217 -21.04 -47.30 -35.17
CA ASP A 217 -22.35 -46.74 -35.57
C ASP A 217 -22.80 -45.60 -34.62
N GLU A 218 -22.39 -45.64 -33.34
CA GLU A 218 -22.71 -44.58 -32.35
C GLU A 218 -21.88 -43.28 -32.54
N LEU A 219 -20.75 -43.37 -33.27
CA LEU A 219 -19.91 -42.21 -33.60
C LEU A 219 -20.38 -41.44 -34.85
N TYR A 220 -21.26 -42.05 -35.66
CA TYR A 220 -21.84 -41.42 -36.85
C TYR A 220 -23.03 -40.49 -36.53
N ASP A 221 -23.64 -40.61 -35.35
CA ASP A 221 -24.83 -39.84 -34.95
C ASP A 221 -24.52 -38.54 -34.17
N ILE A 222 -23.25 -38.28 -33.80
CA ILE A 222 -22.88 -37.16 -32.90
C ILE A 222 -22.26 -35.96 -33.64
N THR A 223 -22.06 -36.01 -34.96
CA THR A 223 -21.43 -34.91 -35.73
C THR A 223 -22.35 -34.26 -36.77
N GLY A 224 -23.58 -33.96 -36.34
CA GLY A 224 -24.40 -32.92 -36.94
C GLY A 224 -24.01 -31.53 -36.40
N ASP A 225 -23.72 -30.63 -37.33
CA ASP A 225 -23.53 -29.18 -37.23
C ASP A 225 -22.22 -28.60 -36.66
N GLN A 226 -21.69 -27.65 -37.46
CA GLN A 226 -20.66 -26.61 -37.24
C GLN A 226 -19.21 -26.92 -37.65
N PHE A 227 -18.80 -26.46 -38.85
CA PHE A 227 -18.14 -25.15 -39.01
C PHE A 227 -17.93 -24.80 -40.50
N ASP A 228 -18.51 -23.66 -40.89
CA ASP A 228 -18.45 -23.04 -42.21
C ASP A 228 -17.11 -22.36 -42.50
N LEU A 229 -16.20 -23.10 -43.15
CA LEU A 229 -15.00 -22.53 -43.77
C LEU A 229 -15.26 -22.02 -45.21
N ILE A 230 -16.44 -22.30 -45.76
CA ILE A 230 -16.79 -22.02 -47.16
C ILE A 230 -17.44 -20.63 -47.33
N ASP A 231 -18.19 -20.12 -46.35
CA ASP A 231 -18.75 -18.76 -46.37
C ASP A 231 -17.68 -17.66 -46.21
N LEU A 232 -16.59 -17.95 -45.49
CA LEU A 232 -15.47 -17.01 -45.34
C LEU A 232 -14.68 -16.86 -46.66
N ILE A 233 -14.70 -17.89 -47.51
CA ILE A 233 -14.02 -17.93 -48.81
C ILE A 233 -14.89 -17.27 -49.90
N ILE A 234 -16.21 -17.33 -49.78
CA ILE A 234 -17.15 -16.62 -50.66
C ILE A 234 -17.18 -15.12 -50.35
N GLY A 235 -17.01 -14.70 -49.09
CA GLY A 235 -16.87 -13.29 -48.72
C GLY A 235 -15.60 -12.59 -49.25
N TYR A 236 -14.54 -13.36 -49.47
CA TYR A 236 -13.26 -12.84 -50.02
C TYR A 236 -13.27 -12.65 -51.55
N ALA A 237 -14.30 -13.14 -52.24
CA ALA A 237 -14.47 -13.02 -53.69
C ALA A 237 -15.60 -12.06 -54.10
N GLY A 238 -16.12 -11.25 -53.18
CA GLY A 238 -16.87 -10.02 -53.47
C GLY A 238 -15.94 -8.89 -53.91
N GLN A 239 -15.27 -9.10 -55.04
CA GLN A 239 -14.59 -8.04 -55.79
C GLN A 239 -15.58 -6.94 -56.18
N VAL A 240 -15.03 -5.79 -56.56
CA VAL A 240 -15.65 -4.63 -57.23
C VAL A 240 -16.13 -3.53 -56.29
N MET A 241 -15.32 -2.46 -56.13
CA MET A 241 -15.74 -1.12 -56.52
C MET A 241 -14.60 -0.10 -56.40
N GLU A 242 -14.19 0.42 -57.56
CA GLU A 242 -13.58 1.74 -57.73
C GLU A 242 -14.69 2.84 -57.57
N PRO A 243 -14.41 4.15 -57.77
CA PRO A 243 -14.85 5.27 -56.93
C PRO A 243 -16.27 5.81 -57.20
N GLU A 244 -17.32 5.03 -56.92
CA GLU A 244 -18.72 5.52 -56.92
C GLU A 244 -19.43 5.45 -55.55
N LEU A 245 -18.82 4.85 -54.51
CA LEU A 245 -19.40 4.84 -53.15
C LEU A 245 -19.43 6.23 -52.46
N PHE A 246 -18.82 7.25 -53.06
CA PHE A 246 -18.92 8.62 -52.58
C PHE A 246 -20.31 9.23 -52.83
N LYS A 247 -21.13 8.64 -53.73
CA LYS A 247 -22.48 9.14 -54.05
C LYS A 247 -23.63 8.40 -53.34
N SER A 248 -23.38 7.28 -52.65
CA SER A 248 -24.44 6.53 -51.96
C SER A 248 -24.43 6.64 -50.43
N CYS A 249 -23.53 7.42 -49.83
CA CYS A 249 -23.51 7.69 -48.39
C CYS A 249 -24.56 8.73 -47.92
N GLY A 250 -25.55 9.09 -48.74
CA GLY A 250 -26.57 10.09 -48.40
C GLY A 250 -27.33 9.78 -47.10
N GLY A 251 -27.65 8.51 -46.84
CA GLY A 251 -28.36 8.09 -45.62
C GLY A 251 -27.49 7.98 -44.37
N TYR A 252 -26.15 7.91 -44.50
CA TYR A 252 -25.24 7.86 -43.35
C TYR A 252 -25.03 9.26 -42.75
N PHE A 253 -25.08 10.30 -43.59
CA PHE A 253 -24.99 11.70 -43.15
C PHE A 253 -26.31 12.24 -42.56
N GLU A 254 -27.48 11.75 -43.01
CA GLU A 254 -28.78 12.07 -42.37
C GLU A 254 -28.87 11.53 -40.92
N LYS A 255 -28.18 10.42 -40.61
CA LYS A 255 -28.06 9.90 -39.23
C LYS A 255 -27.16 10.78 -38.36
N ILE A 256 -26.11 11.38 -38.92
CA ILE A 256 -25.17 12.28 -38.23
C ILE A 256 -25.84 13.63 -37.93
N GLU A 257 -26.68 14.16 -38.84
CA GLU A 257 -27.40 15.43 -38.62
C GLU A 257 -28.53 15.32 -37.58
N ARG A 258 -29.06 14.12 -37.32
CA ARG A 258 -30.05 13.88 -36.24
C ARG A 258 -29.44 13.82 -34.83
N GLU A 259 -28.11 13.72 -34.69
CA GLU A 259 -27.45 13.70 -33.38
C GLU A 259 -27.18 15.09 -32.78
N ASP A 260 -27.29 16.16 -33.58
CA ASP A 260 -27.05 17.55 -33.19
C ASP A 260 -28.32 18.22 -32.57
N SER A 261 -29.02 17.47 -31.71
CA SER A 261 -30.15 17.94 -30.93
C SER A 261 -29.73 18.98 -29.87
N ASP A 262 -30.47 20.09 -29.80
CA ASP A 262 -30.21 21.19 -28.85
C ASP A 262 -30.48 20.79 -27.39
N THR A 263 -31.18 19.68 -27.13
CA THR A 263 -31.55 19.21 -25.77
C THR A 263 -30.77 17.96 -25.34
N ALA A 264 -30.17 17.96 -24.14
CA ALA A 264 -29.39 16.83 -23.60
C ALA A 264 -30.20 15.54 -23.64
N PRO A 265 -29.73 14.48 -24.31
CA PRO A 265 -30.45 13.21 -24.24
C PRO A 265 -30.43 12.73 -22.79
N ASP A 266 -31.60 12.42 -22.26
CA ASP A 266 -31.79 11.88 -20.92
C ASP A 266 -31.18 10.46 -20.82
N PHE A 267 -30.70 10.07 -19.64
CA PHE A 267 -30.02 8.79 -19.41
C PHE A 267 -30.88 7.60 -19.83
N GLY A 268 -32.19 7.63 -19.52
CA GLY A 268 -33.14 6.60 -19.94
C GLY A 268 -33.29 6.52 -21.46
N GLN A 269 -33.25 7.65 -22.17
CA GLN A 269 -33.32 7.68 -23.63
C GLN A 269 -32.05 7.12 -24.29
N LEU A 270 -30.88 7.35 -23.68
CA LEU A 270 -29.62 6.77 -24.16
C LEU A 270 -29.61 5.25 -24.03
N LEU A 271 -30.16 4.71 -22.94
CA LEU A 271 -30.26 3.25 -22.75
C LEU A 271 -31.19 2.58 -23.78
N LEU A 272 -32.31 3.23 -24.11
CA LEU A 272 -33.22 2.76 -25.16
C LEU A 272 -32.61 2.86 -26.56
N LYS A 273 -31.84 3.93 -26.84
CA LYS A 273 -31.21 4.14 -28.15
C LYS A 273 -30.12 3.10 -28.44
N GLU A 274 -29.47 2.56 -27.42
CA GLU A 274 -28.40 1.56 -27.52
C GLU A 274 -28.91 0.11 -27.36
N ASP A 275 -30.22 -0.10 -27.32
CA ASP A 275 -30.86 -1.42 -27.11
C ASP A 275 -30.39 -2.15 -25.83
N LEU A 276 -29.88 -1.41 -24.83
CA LEU A 276 -29.41 -1.99 -23.56
C LEU A 276 -30.56 -2.40 -22.66
N ILE A 277 -31.68 -1.68 -22.75
CA ILE A 277 -32.93 -2.01 -22.07
C ILE A 277 -34.10 -1.81 -23.04
N THR A 278 -35.19 -2.52 -22.80
CA THR A 278 -36.45 -2.30 -23.53
C THR A 278 -37.26 -1.18 -22.90
N LYS A 279 -38.16 -0.57 -23.68
CA LYS A 279 -39.08 0.46 -23.17
C LYS A 279 -39.94 -0.05 -22.01
N ALA A 280 -40.38 -1.30 -22.08
CA ALA A 280 -41.15 -1.94 -21.00
C ALA A 280 -40.33 -2.08 -19.70
N GLN A 281 -39.04 -2.41 -19.78
CA GLN A 281 -38.16 -2.50 -18.61
C GLN A 281 -37.89 -1.12 -18.00
N LEU A 282 -37.71 -0.09 -18.82
CA LEU A 282 -37.52 1.27 -18.34
C LEU A 282 -38.78 1.80 -17.64
N ASP A 283 -39.95 1.63 -18.28
CA ASP A 283 -41.23 2.09 -17.74
C ASP A 283 -41.54 1.38 -16.40
N GLN A 284 -41.24 0.08 -16.28
CA GLN A 284 -41.40 -0.66 -15.03
C GLN A 284 -40.53 -0.10 -13.88
N VAL A 285 -39.28 0.27 -14.18
CA VAL A 285 -38.36 0.85 -13.18
C VAL A 285 -38.80 2.26 -12.78
N LEU A 286 -39.24 3.07 -13.75
CA LEU A 286 -39.74 4.41 -13.48
C LEU A 286 -41.02 4.40 -12.62
N GLU A 287 -41.97 3.50 -12.90
CA GLU A 287 -43.17 3.35 -12.06
C GLU A 287 -42.84 2.94 -10.62
N GLU A 288 -41.87 2.04 -10.44
CA GLU A 288 -41.42 1.58 -9.12
C GLU A 288 -40.74 2.73 -8.33
N LEU A 289 -39.95 3.56 -9.02
CA LEU A 289 -39.28 4.73 -8.45
C LEU A 289 -40.27 5.86 -8.12
N ASP A 290 -41.26 6.11 -8.99
CA ASP A 290 -42.30 7.11 -8.76
C ASP A 290 -43.17 6.76 -7.54
N ARG A 291 -43.51 5.48 -7.33
CA ARG A 291 -44.18 5.02 -6.09
C ARG A 291 -43.35 5.28 -4.83
N ARG A 292 -42.03 5.38 -4.95
CA ARG A 292 -41.09 5.67 -3.84
C ARG A 292 -40.78 7.17 -3.69
N GLY A 293 -41.45 8.04 -4.45
CA GLY A 293 -41.25 9.50 -4.36
C GLY A 293 -39.95 9.98 -4.99
N TRP A 294 -39.50 9.31 -6.07
CA TRP A 294 -38.31 9.70 -6.81
C TRP A 294 -38.44 11.12 -7.40
N ASN A 295 -37.36 11.90 -7.31
CA ASN A 295 -37.33 13.31 -7.70
C ASN A 295 -36.70 13.55 -9.08
N GLY A 296 -36.60 12.53 -9.92
CA GLY A 296 -35.91 12.61 -11.21
C GLY A 296 -34.39 12.54 -11.13
N SER A 297 -33.80 12.15 -9.98
CA SER A 297 -32.35 12.00 -9.84
C SER A 297 -31.81 10.82 -10.65
N GLU A 298 -30.96 11.13 -11.63
CA GLU A 298 -30.28 10.16 -12.51
C GLU A 298 -29.46 9.13 -11.73
N ASN A 299 -28.80 9.53 -10.64
CA ASN A 299 -28.00 8.62 -9.80
C ASN A 299 -28.85 7.54 -9.15
N VAL A 300 -30.10 7.86 -8.79
CA VAL A 300 -31.03 6.89 -8.20
C VAL A 300 -31.51 5.90 -9.27
N LEU A 301 -31.84 6.38 -10.47
CA LEU A 301 -32.19 5.54 -11.61
C LEU A 301 -31.06 4.57 -11.99
N VAL A 302 -29.82 5.05 -12.04
CA VAL A 302 -28.62 4.22 -12.30
C VAL A 302 -28.46 3.14 -11.23
N SER A 303 -28.61 3.51 -9.96
CA SER A 303 -28.45 2.56 -8.85
C SER A 303 -29.49 1.43 -8.89
N GLU A 304 -30.74 1.75 -9.25
CA GLU A 304 -31.82 0.75 -9.35
C GLU A 304 -31.61 -0.16 -10.57
N LEU A 305 -31.21 0.39 -11.73
CA LEU A 305 -30.94 -0.38 -12.94
C LEU A 305 -29.76 -1.37 -12.77
N LEU A 306 -28.73 -0.97 -12.02
CA LEU A 306 -27.61 -1.85 -11.64
C LEU A 306 -28.06 -2.93 -10.65
N ALA A 307 -28.89 -2.57 -9.66
CA ALA A 307 -29.41 -3.51 -8.67
C ALA A 307 -30.29 -4.60 -9.31
N LEU A 308 -31.11 -4.22 -10.29
CA LEU A 308 -31.96 -5.12 -11.06
C LEU A 308 -31.21 -5.91 -12.15
N LYS A 309 -29.90 -5.64 -12.33
CA LYS A 309 -29.03 -6.23 -13.37
C LYS A 309 -29.54 -6.00 -14.80
N TYR A 310 -30.29 -4.92 -15.04
CA TYR A 310 -30.71 -4.53 -16.39
C TYR A 310 -29.57 -3.89 -17.18
N ILE A 311 -28.59 -3.31 -16.49
CA ILE A 311 -27.35 -2.79 -17.07
C ILE A 311 -26.15 -3.28 -16.25
N THR A 312 -24.99 -3.42 -16.88
CA THR A 312 -23.73 -3.74 -16.19
C THR A 312 -22.90 -2.47 -15.91
N PRO A 313 -21.89 -2.53 -15.01
CA PRO A 313 -20.95 -1.42 -14.83
C PRO A 313 -20.19 -1.03 -16.11
N SER A 314 -19.98 -1.99 -17.02
CA SER A 314 -19.39 -1.74 -18.34
C SER A 314 -20.34 -0.94 -19.23
N ASP A 315 -21.63 -1.28 -19.21
CA ASP A 315 -22.67 -0.55 -19.97
C ASP A 315 -22.85 0.88 -19.45
N LEU A 316 -22.81 1.06 -18.11
CA LEU A 316 -22.82 2.38 -17.48
C LEU A 316 -21.64 3.24 -17.94
N SER A 317 -20.43 2.67 -17.93
CA SER A 317 -19.23 3.38 -18.38
C SER A 317 -19.34 3.81 -19.84
N ARG A 318 -19.90 2.94 -20.70
CA ARG A 318 -20.14 3.23 -22.12
C ARG A 318 -21.16 4.36 -22.32
N ILE A 319 -22.24 4.37 -21.53
CA ILE A 319 -23.29 5.40 -21.62
C ILE A 319 -22.79 6.75 -21.08
N MET A 320 -21.98 6.75 -20.02
CA MET A 320 -21.36 7.97 -19.50
C MET A 320 -20.41 8.61 -20.52
N LEU A 321 -19.59 7.80 -21.20
CA LEU A 321 -18.75 8.26 -22.31
C LEU A 321 -19.58 8.82 -23.47
N ARG A 322 -20.72 8.21 -23.83
CA ARG A 322 -21.63 8.75 -24.86
C ARG A 322 -22.25 10.09 -24.47
N LYS A 323 -22.61 10.28 -23.19
CA LYS A 323 -23.13 11.54 -22.66
C LYS A 323 -22.07 12.65 -22.69
N GLU A 324 -20.82 12.31 -22.39
CA GLU A 324 -19.68 13.22 -22.49
C GLU A 324 -19.40 13.63 -23.94
N LEU A 325 -19.39 12.68 -24.88
CA LEU A 325 -19.25 12.97 -26.31
C LEU A 325 -20.37 13.90 -26.82
N ALA A 326 -21.62 13.68 -26.39
CA ALA A 326 -22.74 14.55 -26.75
C ALA A 326 -22.56 15.99 -26.22
N SER A 327 -21.97 16.16 -25.04
CA SER A 327 -21.64 17.48 -24.47
C SER A 327 -20.54 18.19 -25.27
N ILE A 328 -19.52 17.47 -25.71
CA ILE A 328 -18.44 18.00 -26.56
C ILE A 328 -18.98 18.45 -27.92
N ARG A 329 -19.79 17.61 -28.57
CA ARG A 329 -20.39 17.94 -29.88
C ARG A 329 -21.27 19.20 -29.85
N ARG A 330 -21.91 19.50 -28.72
CA ARG A 330 -22.63 20.77 -28.54
C ARG A 330 -21.73 21.98 -28.54
N LYS A 331 -20.59 21.90 -27.85
CA LYS A 331 -19.61 22.99 -27.84
C LYS A 331 -19.03 23.17 -29.24
N ASP A 332 -18.77 22.05 -29.92
CA ASP A 332 -18.26 22.05 -31.29
C ASP A 332 -19.26 22.61 -32.30
N LYS A 333 -20.58 22.49 -32.08
CA LYS A 333 -21.62 23.03 -32.97
C LYS A 333 -21.45 24.53 -33.22
N TYR A 334 -21.23 25.32 -32.17
CA TYR A 334 -21.02 26.77 -32.29
C TYR A 334 -19.73 27.12 -33.04
N LEU A 335 -18.67 26.35 -32.82
CA LEU A 335 -17.40 26.49 -33.53
C LEU A 335 -17.56 26.13 -35.02
N ILE A 336 -18.21 25.02 -35.33
CA ILE A 336 -18.46 24.55 -36.69
C ILE A 336 -19.31 25.56 -37.47
N ASP A 337 -20.36 26.10 -36.86
CA ASP A 337 -21.19 27.14 -37.47
C ASP A 337 -20.39 28.41 -37.78
N PHE A 338 -19.46 28.78 -36.88
CA PHE A 338 -18.56 29.92 -37.09
C PHE A 338 -17.54 29.65 -38.20
N LEU A 339 -16.95 28.45 -38.24
CA LEU A 339 -15.98 28.03 -39.25
C LEU A 339 -16.58 27.92 -40.66
N LEU A 340 -17.82 27.43 -40.77
CA LEU A 340 -18.58 27.34 -42.03
C LEU A 340 -19.03 28.71 -42.53
N LYS A 341 -19.53 29.59 -41.65
CA LYS A 341 -19.95 30.96 -42.04
C LYS A 341 -18.79 31.83 -42.50
N GLY A 342 -17.58 31.60 -41.97
CA GLY A 342 -16.38 32.32 -42.35
C GLY A 342 -15.63 31.75 -43.57
N ASP A 343 -16.14 30.67 -44.20
CA ASP A 343 -15.50 29.91 -45.29
C ASP A 343 -14.04 29.50 -44.98
N ARG A 344 -13.71 29.35 -43.68
CA ARG A 344 -12.32 29.14 -43.22
C ARG A 344 -11.91 27.67 -43.25
N VAL A 345 -12.88 26.76 -43.20
CA VAL A 345 -12.68 25.31 -43.35
C VAL A 345 -13.79 24.76 -44.24
N SER A 346 -13.42 23.97 -45.25
CA SER A 346 -14.41 23.39 -46.16
C SER A 346 -15.33 22.40 -45.42
N LYS A 347 -16.60 22.35 -45.84
CA LYS A 347 -17.60 21.40 -45.30
C LYS A 347 -17.11 19.95 -45.37
N GLU A 348 -16.29 19.63 -46.37
CA GLU A 348 -15.68 18.31 -46.56
C GLU A 348 -14.64 17.96 -45.48
N LYS A 349 -13.80 18.92 -45.06
CA LYS A 349 -12.82 18.73 -43.97
C LYS A 349 -13.50 18.61 -42.60
N ILE A 350 -14.59 19.34 -42.37
CA ILE A 350 -15.40 19.21 -41.14
C ILE A 350 -16.06 17.83 -41.07
N ASN A 351 -16.56 17.31 -42.20
CA ASN A 351 -17.11 15.96 -42.26
C ASN A 351 -16.04 14.88 -42.02
N GLN A 352 -14.82 15.05 -42.55
CA GLN A 352 -13.69 14.17 -42.24
C GLN A 352 -13.35 14.18 -40.74
N ALA A 353 -13.36 15.36 -40.10
CA ALA A 353 -13.12 15.48 -38.67
C ALA A 353 -14.21 14.81 -37.82
N ARG A 354 -15.49 14.93 -38.22
CA ARG A 354 -16.62 14.21 -37.60
C ARG A 354 -16.47 12.69 -37.68
N ILE A 355 -16.05 12.18 -38.85
CA ILE A 355 -15.82 10.74 -39.04
C ILE A 355 -14.66 10.26 -38.15
N ALA A 356 -13.57 11.01 -38.06
CA ALA A 356 -12.44 10.66 -37.19
C ALA A 356 -12.82 10.70 -35.69
N GLN A 357 -13.65 11.65 -35.27
CA GLN A 357 -14.18 11.73 -33.90
C GLN A 357 -14.99 10.48 -33.54
N ILE A 358 -15.88 10.03 -34.44
CA ILE A 358 -16.68 8.81 -34.27
C ILE A 358 -15.77 7.58 -34.18
N ASN A 359 -14.81 7.45 -35.09
CA ASN A 359 -13.91 6.30 -35.13
C ASN A 359 -13.05 6.20 -33.87
N ARG A 360 -12.55 7.32 -33.33
CA ARG A 360 -11.82 7.35 -32.06
C ARG A 360 -12.70 6.91 -30.90
N PHE A 361 -13.92 7.42 -30.84
CA PHE A 361 -14.85 7.02 -29.79
C PHE A 361 -15.19 5.52 -29.85
N GLU A 362 -15.51 4.97 -31.03
CA GLU A 362 -15.89 3.55 -31.17
C GLU A 362 -14.70 2.58 -31.00
N GLN A 363 -13.46 3.00 -31.31
CA GLN A 363 -12.27 2.14 -31.21
C GLN A 363 -11.55 2.22 -29.86
N SER A 364 -11.45 3.41 -29.27
CA SER A 364 -10.67 3.66 -28.05
C SER A 364 -11.47 4.26 -26.90
N GLY A 365 -12.76 4.57 -27.08
CA GLY A 365 -13.58 5.26 -26.08
C GLY A 365 -13.19 6.73 -25.87
N GLU A 366 -12.40 7.30 -26.79
CA GLU A 366 -11.79 8.62 -26.63
C GLU A 366 -12.76 9.72 -27.08
N CYS A 367 -13.17 10.57 -26.14
CA CYS A 367 -14.04 11.72 -26.35
C CYS A 367 -13.24 12.96 -26.82
N THR A 368 -12.86 13.00 -28.11
CA THR A 368 -12.10 14.13 -28.71
C THR A 368 -13.02 15.22 -29.25
N SER A 369 -12.60 16.49 -29.23
CA SER A 369 -13.33 17.59 -29.89
C SER A 369 -12.98 17.69 -31.39
N ILE A 370 -13.93 18.16 -32.19
CA ILE A 370 -13.70 18.48 -33.61
C ILE A 370 -12.63 19.56 -33.78
N SER A 371 -12.45 20.48 -32.82
CA SER A 371 -11.36 21.46 -32.89
C SER A 371 -9.99 20.82 -32.91
N ASP A 372 -9.78 19.81 -32.06
CA ASP A 372 -8.49 19.16 -31.88
C ASP A 372 -8.17 18.30 -33.11
N ILE A 373 -9.18 17.64 -33.67
CA ILE A 373 -9.06 16.87 -34.90
C ILE A 373 -8.74 17.79 -36.10
N LEU A 374 -9.35 18.97 -36.16
CA LEU A 374 -9.05 19.94 -37.23
C LEU A 374 -7.63 20.52 -37.14
N LEU A 375 -7.09 20.69 -35.92
CA LEU A 375 -5.69 21.06 -35.71
C LEU A 375 -4.74 19.95 -36.16
N GLU A 376 -5.06 18.69 -35.84
CA GLU A 376 -4.28 17.53 -36.28
C GLU A 376 -4.26 17.36 -37.80
N PHE A 377 -5.41 17.58 -38.45
CA PHE A 377 -5.53 17.53 -39.91
C PHE A 377 -4.83 18.72 -40.60
N ARG A 378 -4.22 19.63 -39.84
CA ARG A 378 -3.64 20.90 -40.31
C ARG A 378 -4.64 21.70 -41.14
N ALA A 379 -5.93 21.56 -40.82
CA ALA A 379 -7.00 22.31 -41.47
C ALA A 379 -7.05 23.75 -40.95
N LEU A 380 -6.58 23.97 -39.72
CA LEU A 380 -6.37 25.26 -39.06
C LEU A 380 -5.01 25.24 -38.36
N SER A 381 -4.30 26.36 -38.33
CA SER A 381 -3.11 26.53 -37.49
C SER A 381 -3.50 26.88 -36.05
N SER A 382 -2.61 26.58 -35.09
CA SER A 382 -2.84 26.92 -33.67
C SER A 382 -3.04 28.41 -33.44
N ASN A 383 -2.46 29.27 -34.28
CA ASN A 383 -2.63 30.73 -34.22
C ASN A 383 -4.02 31.15 -34.70
N GLU A 384 -4.48 30.60 -35.85
CA GLU A 384 -5.83 30.87 -36.35
C GLU A 384 -6.92 30.39 -35.38
N MET A 385 -6.69 29.27 -34.69
CA MET A 385 -7.60 28.75 -33.68
C MET A 385 -7.67 29.64 -32.42
N GLN A 386 -6.53 30.20 -31.98
CA GLN A 386 -6.49 31.14 -30.85
C GLN A 386 -7.19 32.46 -31.17
N ASP A 387 -7.03 32.99 -32.38
CA ASP A 387 -7.72 34.19 -32.84
C ASP A 387 -9.25 34.00 -32.90
N ILE A 388 -9.71 32.79 -33.24
CA ILE A 388 -11.14 32.45 -33.25
C ILE A 388 -11.72 32.37 -31.83
N LEU A 389 -10.96 31.83 -30.87
CA LEU A 389 -11.40 31.67 -29.49
C LEU A 389 -11.42 33.00 -28.71
N SER A 390 -10.50 33.93 -29.01
CA SER A 390 -10.48 35.27 -28.38
C SER A 390 -11.67 36.13 -28.81
N LEU A 391 -12.06 36.08 -30.08
CA LEU A 391 -13.26 36.74 -30.62
C LEU A 391 -14.56 36.24 -29.98
N LEU A 392 -14.59 34.98 -29.51
CA LEU A 392 -15.74 34.39 -28.83
C LEU A 392 -15.81 34.79 -27.34
N SER A 393 -14.70 35.15 -26.69
CA SER A 393 -14.67 35.52 -25.26
C SER A 393 -14.92 37.00 -24.97
N GLU A 394 -14.59 37.90 -25.91
CA GLU A 394 -14.80 39.35 -25.75
C GLU A 394 -16.29 39.75 -25.74
N ALA A 395 -17.17 38.89 -26.22
CA ALA A 395 -18.61 39.15 -26.25
C ALA A 395 -19.33 39.03 -24.87
N ALA A 396 -18.63 38.72 -23.77
CA ALA A 396 -19.29 38.17 -22.58
C ALA A 396 -19.27 38.94 -21.23
N GLN A 397 -18.43 39.96 -20.91
CA GLN A 397 -18.39 40.50 -19.51
C GLN A 397 -17.96 41.99 -19.31
N THR A 398 -18.70 42.76 -18.47
CA THR A 398 -18.28 44.01 -17.75
C THR A 398 -19.12 44.30 -16.47
N PRO A 399 -18.52 44.70 -15.30
CA PRO A 399 -19.22 45.42 -14.19
C PRO A 399 -18.43 46.57 -13.43
N ARG A 400 -19.07 47.30 -12.47
CA ARG A 400 -18.66 48.55 -11.72
C ARG A 400 -18.58 48.41 -10.16
N GLU A 401 -17.86 49.32 -9.45
CA GLU A 401 -17.55 49.40 -7.98
C GLU A 401 -18.17 50.63 -7.21
N ASP A 402 -18.21 50.61 -5.85
CA ASP A 402 -17.58 51.63 -4.93
C ASP A 402 -17.86 51.49 -3.37
N ASN A 403 -16.77 51.58 -2.54
CA ASN A 403 -16.43 52.35 -1.27
C ASN A 403 -17.39 52.61 -0.05
N THR A 404 -17.02 53.03 1.20
CA THR A 404 -15.99 52.81 2.29
C THR A 404 -16.32 53.67 3.57
N GLY A 405 -15.83 53.31 4.78
CA GLY A 405 -15.39 54.17 5.96
C GLY A 405 -16.41 54.65 7.04
N ASP A 406 -16.10 55.12 8.27
CA ASP A 406 -14.99 55.01 9.29
C ASP A 406 -15.41 55.75 10.64
N ALA A 407 -14.72 55.40 11.76
CA ALA A 407 -14.43 55.95 13.13
C ALA A 407 -15.11 57.15 13.89
N GLY A 408 -15.02 57.12 15.26
CA GLY A 408 -14.65 58.31 16.11
C GLY A 408 -15.19 58.53 17.57
N ALA A 409 -14.42 58.10 18.61
CA ALA A 409 -14.03 58.66 19.96
C ALA A 409 -14.96 59.34 21.06
N PRO A 410 -14.54 59.37 22.38
CA PRO A 410 -15.42 59.44 23.60
C PRO A 410 -15.13 60.53 24.71
N SER A 411 -15.93 60.59 25.81
CA SER A 411 -15.61 61.25 27.11
C SER A 411 -16.38 60.68 28.34
N ALA A 412 -15.70 60.29 29.44
CA ALA A 412 -16.24 60.15 30.84
C ALA A 412 -15.21 59.60 31.90
N GLN A 413 -13.89 59.77 31.74
CA GLN A 413 -12.90 58.69 32.00
C GLN A 413 -12.14 58.57 33.36
N ASP A 414 -12.43 59.28 34.45
CA ASP A 414 -11.40 59.43 35.52
C ASP A 414 -11.57 58.71 36.88
N GLN A 415 -12.62 57.94 37.17
CA GLN A 415 -12.78 57.27 38.49
C GLN A 415 -12.99 55.75 38.44
N LEU A 416 -13.28 55.23 37.25
CA LEU A 416 -13.37 53.81 36.98
C LEU A 416 -12.20 53.45 36.08
N GLU A 417 -11.43 52.41 36.42
CA GLU A 417 -10.34 51.94 35.58
C GLU A 417 -10.79 50.68 34.86
N ILE A 418 -10.82 50.72 33.54
CA ILE A 418 -11.18 49.59 32.72
C ILE A 418 -9.91 49.01 32.13
N SER A 419 -9.81 47.69 32.09
CA SER A 419 -8.69 46.99 31.50
C SER A 419 -8.46 47.42 30.04
N PRO A 420 -7.21 47.39 29.53
CA PRO A 420 -6.93 47.82 28.15
C PRO A 420 -7.72 47.04 27.07
N ASP A 421 -8.05 45.79 27.35
CA ASP A 421 -8.89 44.90 26.53
C ASP A 421 -10.40 45.05 26.81
N ARG A 422 -10.78 45.96 27.73
CA ARG A 422 -12.16 46.28 28.15
C ARG A 422 -12.94 45.11 28.76
N THR A 423 -12.27 44.04 29.16
CA THR A 423 -12.90 42.84 29.75
C THR A 423 -13.17 42.95 31.24
N VAL A 424 -12.52 43.87 31.97
CA VAL A 424 -12.70 44.03 33.41
C VAL A 424 -12.79 45.51 33.77
N ALA A 425 -13.74 45.87 34.64
CA ALA A 425 -13.87 47.20 35.21
C ALA A 425 -13.54 47.18 36.70
N TRP A 426 -12.60 48.04 37.10
CA TRP A 426 -12.18 48.25 38.47
C TRP A 426 -12.63 49.61 38.98
N LEU A 427 -13.11 49.64 40.22
CA LEU A 427 -13.30 50.86 40.98
C LEU A 427 -12.02 51.16 41.77
N LYS A 428 -11.44 52.34 41.59
CA LYS A 428 -10.27 52.78 42.36
C LYS A 428 -10.69 53.16 43.77
N THR A 429 -10.09 52.54 44.78
CA THR A 429 -10.26 52.88 46.18
C THR A 429 -8.89 53.09 46.85
N PRO A 430 -8.79 53.95 47.89
CA PRO A 430 -7.57 54.07 48.67
C PRO A 430 -7.20 52.71 49.30
N PRO A 431 -5.94 52.23 49.17
CA PRO A 431 -5.53 50.93 49.69
C PRO A 431 -5.79 50.80 51.21
N GLY A 432 -6.39 49.67 51.63
CA GLY A 432 -6.57 49.34 53.05
C GLY A 432 -7.69 50.07 53.80
N GLN A 433 -8.56 50.83 53.11
CA GLN A 433 -9.76 51.45 53.70
C GLN A 433 -11.05 50.83 53.13
N LYS A 434 -12.12 50.80 53.94
CA LYS A 434 -13.45 50.42 53.44
C LYS A 434 -13.91 51.41 52.37
N ALA A 435 -14.52 50.90 51.32
CA ALA A 435 -15.07 51.74 50.26
C ALA A 435 -16.15 52.68 50.84
N LEU A 436 -16.04 53.98 50.56
CA LEU A 436 -16.99 55.00 51.00
C LEU A 436 -18.27 55.06 50.14
N PHE A 437 -18.40 54.18 49.15
CA PHE A 437 -19.51 54.15 48.20
C PHE A 437 -20.55 53.11 48.61
N SER A 438 -21.83 53.47 48.57
CA SER A 438 -22.92 52.50 48.69
C SER A 438 -23.06 51.68 47.39
N ALA A 439 -23.65 50.48 47.46
CA ALA A 439 -23.93 49.67 46.27
C ALA A 439 -24.78 50.43 45.23
N GLU A 440 -25.71 51.28 45.68
CA GLU A 440 -26.48 52.19 44.82
C GLU A 440 -25.60 53.23 44.12
N GLN A 441 -24.64 53.84 44.83
CA GLN A 441 -23.70 54.80 44.25
C GLN A 441 -22.74 54.17 43.23
N VAL A 442 -22.32 52.92 43.44
CA VAL A 442 -21.48 52.18 42.48
C VAL A 442 -22.27 51.83 41.23
N ASN A 443 -23.52 51.40 41.37
CA ASN A 443 -24.41 51.16 40.23
C ASN A 443 -24.68 52.44 39.43
N ASP A 444 -24.91 53.58 40.09
CA ASP A 444 -25.03 54.89 39.43
C ASP A 444 -23.76 55.28 38.64
N ILE A 445 -22.57 54.97 39.17
CA ILE A 445 -21.29 55.22 38.49
C ILE A 445 -21.14 54.29 37.27
N LEU A 446 -21.47 53.02 37.40
CA LEU A 446 -21.47 52.04 36.30
C LEU A 446 -22.49 52.40 35.21
N ASP A 447 -23.65 52.92 35.58
CA ASP A 447 -24.69 53.43 34.66
C ASP A 447 -24.22 54.67 33.90
N ARG A 448 -23.61 55.64 34.59
CA ARG A 448 -23.04 56.84 33.95
C ARG A 448 -21.88 56.53 33.00
N TRP A 449 -21.12 55.47 33.27
CA TRP A 449 -20.06 54.98 32.40
C TRP A 449 -20.56 54.06 31.28
N GLY A 450 -21.84 53.67 31.29
CA GLY A 450 -22.44 52.83 30.25
C GLY A 450 -22.04 51.36 30.30
N ILE A 451 -21.48 50.87 31.41
CA ILE A 451 -21.08 49.46 31.57
C ILE A 451 -22.34 48.64 31.74
N SER A 452 -22.82 47.92 30.75
CA SER A 452 -24.12 47.22 30.82
C SER A 452 -24.02 45.70 30.92
N TYR A 453 -22.81 45.12 30.88
CA TYR A 453 -22.60 43.68 30.80
C TYR A 453 -21.61 43.19 31.86
N GLY A 454 -21.91 42.04 32.48
CA GLY A 454 -21.01 41.42 33.47
C GLY A 454 -20.93 42.12 34.83
N ARG A 455 -21.94 42.93 35.19
CA ARG A 455 -22.00 43.58 36.51
C ARG A 455 -22.14 42.54 37.63
N LEU A 456 -21.49 42.80 38.75
CA LEU A 456 -21.66 42.00 39.96
C LEU A 456 -23.03 42.27 40.62
N ASP A 457 -23.72 41.20 41.02
CA ASP A 457 -25.02 41.29 41.69
C ASP A 457 -24.93 42.05 43.04
N GLU A 458 -26.01 42.70 43.48
CA GLU A 458 -26.03 43.57 44.67
C GLU A 458 -25.46 42.93 45.95
N ASP A 459 -25.70 41.63 46.16
CA ASP A 459 -25.19 40.91 47.33
C ASP A 459 -23.66 40.70 47.24
N ARG A 460 -23.15 40.38 46.05
CA ARG A 460 -21.71 40.21 45.79
C ARG A 460 -20.97 41.54 45.77
N LEU A 461 -21.64 42.61 45.33
CA LEU A 461 -21.11 43.95 45.34
C LEU A 461 -20.97 44.49 46.77
N LYS A 462 -21.96 44.23 47.64
CA LYS A 462 -21.86 44.54 49.09
C LYS A 462 -20.73 43.77 49.76
N GLU A 463 -20.61 42.47 49.48
CA GLU A 463 -19.52 41.64 50.01
C GLU A 463 -18.13 42.13 49.55
N ALA A 464 -18.00 42.51 48.27
CA ALA A 464 -16.79 43.09 47.71
C ALA A 464 -16.46 44.49 48.26
N LEU A 465 -17.45 45.30 48.62
CA LEU A 465 -17.24 46.63 49.23
C LEU A 465 -16.98 46.57 50.75
N GLU A 466 -17.48 45.54 51.43
CA GLU A 466 -17.31 45.34 52.88
C GLU A 466 -16.00 44.61 53.26
N SER A 467 -15.43 43.85 52.34
CA SER A 467 -14.16 43.14 52.52
C SER A 467 -12.96 44.10 52.58
N SER A 468 -12.21 44.03 53.69
CA SER A 468 -11.02 44.86 53.95
C SER A 468 -9.72 44.35 53.30
N GLU A 469 -9.78 43.38 52.38
CA GLU A 469 -8.62 42.68 51.82
C GLU A 469 -8.24 43.08 50.38
N HIS A 470 -8.47 44.34 49.99
CA HIS A 470 -8.08 44.83 48.65
C HIS A 470 -6.72 45.53 48.70
N ALA A 471 -5.64 44.74 48.77
CA ALA A 471 -4.26 45.24 48.90
C ALA A 471 -3.82 46.20 47.77
N ASP A 472 -4.41 46.07 46.58
CA ASP A 472 -4.04 46.83 45.38
C ASP A 472 -4.89 48.10 45.12
N GLY A 473 -5.84 48.43 46.02
CA GLY A 473 -6.69 49.62 45.88
C GLY A 473 -7.64 49.59 44.67
N LYS A 474 -7.98 48.40 44.17
CA LYS A 474 -8.88 48.17 43.03
C LYS A 474 -9.90 47.09 43.35
N ILE A 475 -11.18 47.39 43.17
CA ILE A 475 -12.28 46.45 43.38
C ILE A 475 -12.90 46.12 42.02
N VAL A 476 -12.99 44.84 41.65
CA VAL A 476 -13.68 44.43 40.42
C VAL A 476 -15.17 44.70 40.59
N VAL A 477 -15.77 45.46 39.68
CA VAL A 477 -17.19 45.85 39.72
C VAL A 477 -17.99 45.37 38.51
N ALA A 478 -17.31 45.05 37.40
CA ALA A 478 -17.88 44.30 36.27
C ALA A 478 -16.82 43.48 35.53
N GLN A 479 -17.20 42.32 34.98
CA GLN A 479 -16.33 41.42 34.22
C GLN A 479 -17.06 40.83 33.00
N GLY A 480 -16.52 41.09 31.81
CA GLY A 480 -16.97 40.53 30.54
C GLY A 480 -16.39 39.15 30.23
N ASP A 481 -16.76 38.62 29.06
CA ASP A 481 -16.35 37.29 28.59
C ASP A 481 -15.02 37.38 27.81
N ALA A 482 -13.99 36.63 28.21
CA ALA A 482 -12.69 36.65 27.54
C ALA A 482 -12.75 36.01 26.14
N PRO A 483 -12.09 36.60 25.11
CA PRO A 483 -12.06 36.02 23.77
C PRO A 483 -11.13 34.80 23.68
N GLU A 484 -11.50 33.81 22.86
CA GLU A 484 -10.63 32.70 22.46
C GLU A 484 -10.03 32.99 21.08
N PRO A 485 -8.70 33.14 20.89
CA PRO A 485 -8.11 33.42 19.59
C PRO A 485 -8.20 32.22 18.62
N GLY A 486 -8.30 32.50 17.33
CA GLY A 486 -8.30 31.48 16.28
C GLY A 486 -6.93 30.83 16.07
N THR A 487 -6.88 29.71 15.35
CA THR A 487 -5.62 29.05 14.95
C THR A 487 -5.41 29.13 13.44
N ASP A 488 -4.18 29.41 13.00
CA ASP A 488 -3.83 29.54 11.59
C ASP A 488 -4.01 28.23 10.81
N ALA A 489 -4.32 28.35 9.53
CA ALA A 489 -4.38 27.19 8.64
C ALA A 489 -2.98 26.61 8.44
N LYS A 490 -2.86 25.28 8.33
CA LYS A 490 -1.57 24.59 8.11
C LYS A 490 -1.67 23.67 6.89
N VAL A 491 -0.57 23.52 6.15
CA VAL A 491 -0.47 22.55 5.06
C VAL A 491 0.43 21.39 5.48
N ARG A 492 -0.08 20.17 5.38
CA ARG A 492 0.66 18.93 5.59
C ARG A 492 1.04 18.35 4.23
N TYR A 493 2.34 18.18 3.99
CA TYR A 493 2.85 17.54 2.77
C TYR A 493 3.08 16.04 3.01
N HIS A 494 2.68 15.22 2.04
CA HIS A 494 2.82 13.76 2.05
C HIS A 494 4.02 13.27 1.22
N PHE A 495 4.91 14.20 0.83
CA PHE A 495 6.19 13.90 0.18
C PHE A 495 7.32 14.68 0.87
N ASN A 496 8.54 14.19 0.75
CA ASN A 496 9.70 14.88 1.30
C ASN A 496 10.06 16.10 0.43
N ALA A 497 9.60 17.28 0.83
CA ALA A 497 9.93 18.55 0.17
C ALA A 497 11.43 18.92 0.30
N GLU A 498 12.15 18.36 1.28
CA GLU A 498 13.56 18.60 1.55
C GLU A 498 14.40 17.34 1.26
N TYR A 499 14.42 16.91 0.00
CA TYR A 499 15.20 15.74 -0.45
C TYR A 499 16.65 16.08 -0.81
N GLN A 500 17.00 17.37 -0.96
CA GLN A 500 18.37 17.81 -1.24
C GLN A 500 19.22 17.83 0.04
N ARG A 501 19.75 16.67 0.44
CA ARG A 501 20.66 16.55 1.58
C ARG A 501 22.11 16.48 1.14
N ALA A 502 23.04 16.81 2.04
CA ALA A 502 24.49 16.79 1.76
C ALA A 502 25.07 15.37 1.65
N GLY A 503 24.35 14.35 2.12
CA GLY A 503 24.74 12.93 2.08
C GLY A 503 23.89 12.06 3.02
N ILE A 504 24.01 10.74 2.93
CA ILE A 504 23.41 9.78 3.87
C ILE A 504 24.39 9.52 5.02
N VAL A 505 23.91 9.59 6.26
CA VAL A 505 24.67 9.19 7.45
C VAL A 505 24.38 7.72 7.72
N HIS A 506 25.41 6.87 7.68
CA HIS A 506 25.31 5.46 8.02
C HIS A 506 25.21 5.26 9.53
N ALA A 507 24.79 4.06 9.97
CA ALA A 507 24.61 3.73 11.38
C ALA A 507 25.92 3.78 12.21
N ASP A 508 27.08 3.79 11.54
CA ASP A 508 28.41 3.96 12.13
C ASP A 508 28.87 5.42 12.21
N GLY A 509 28.05 6.38 11.76
CA GLY A 509 28.35 7.81 11.75
C GLY A 509 29.17 8.29 10.55
N THR A 510 29.52 7.41 9.60
CA THR A 510 30.15 7.82 8.33
C THR A 510 29.12 8.48 7.40
N ILE A 511 29.54 9.49 6.65
CA ILE A 511 28.67 10.22 5.73
C ILE A 511 29.06 9.86 4.29
N ASP A 512 28.14 9.26 3.55
CA ASP A 512 28.30 9.07 2.12
C ASP A 512 27.82 10.34 1.40
N PHE A 513 28.77 11.13 0.91
CA PHE A 513 28.51 12.36 0.17
C PHE A 513 28.07 12.13 -1.28
N LYS A 514 28.13 10.88 -1.79
CA LYS A 514 27.70 10.53 -3.15
C LYS A 514 26.23 10.13 -3.19
N ASP A 515 25.74 9.46 -2.16
CA ASP A 515 24.32 9.12 -2.01
C ASP A 515 23.59 10.23 -1.24
N ARG A 516 22.66 10.90 -1.91
CA ARG A 516 21.88 12.01 -1.34
C ARG A 516 20.46 11.58 -0.97
N GLY A 517 20.15 10.29 -1.03
CA GLY A 517 18.83 9.74 -0.80
C GLY A 517 17.98 9.64 -2.07
N THR A 518 16.81 9.04 -1.93
CA THR A 518 15.87 8.85 -3.03
C THR A 518 15.16 10.14 -3.38
N VAL A 519 15.10 10.43 -4.69
CA VAL A 519 14.28 11.52 -5.21
C VAL A 519 12.80 11.09 -5.06
N PRO A 520 11.93 11.91 -4.45
CA PRO A 520 10.53 11.52 -4.27
C PRO A 520 9.88 11.28 -5.63
N PHE A 521 9.10 10.20 -5.72
CA PHE A 521 8.31 9.86 -6.91
C PHE A 521 6.91 9.44 -6.46
N VAL A 522 5.90 9.92 -7.17
CA VAL A 522 4.49 9.64 -6.87
C VAL A 522 3.79 9.11 -8.11
N LYS A 523 2.81 8.24 -7.88
CA LYS A 523 1.92 7.74 -8.91
C LYS A 523 0.73 8.68 -9.09
N ALA A 524 0.15 8.69 -10.30
CA ALA A 524 -1.10 9.35 -10.58
C ALA A 524 -2.17 8.93 -9.54
N GLY A 525 -2.89 9.90 -8.99
CA GLY A 525 -3.88 9.72 -7.92
C GLY A 525 -3.32 9.76 -6.49
N ALA A 526 -2.01 9.86 -6.28
CA ALA A 526 -1.43 9.94 -4.94
C ALA A 526 -1.77 11.27 -4.24
N LEU A 527 -2.07 11.22 -2.94
CA LEU A 527 -2.27 12.41 -2.10
C LEU A 527 -0.92 13.08 -1.82
N LEU A 528 -0.80 14.37 -2.16
CA LEU A 528 0.44 15.14 -2.06
C LEU A 528 0.43 16.16 -0.92
N ALA A 529 -0.70 16.82 -0.70
CA ALA A 529 -0.83 17.81 0.36
C ALA A 529 -2.26 17.88 0.90
N GLU A 530 -2.39 18.18 2.19
CA GLU A 530 -3.65 18.34 2.91
C GLU A 530 -3.66 19.71 3.63
N LYS A 531 -4.72 20.49 3.46
CA LYS A 531 -4.94 21.76 4.14
C LYS A 531 -5.76 21.54 5.40
N ILE A 532 -5.13 21.79 6.54
CA ILE A 532 -5.78 21.87 7.85
C ILE A 532 -6.37 23.29 7.96
N PRO A 533 -7.71 23.44 7.95
CA PRO A 533 -8.36 24.74 7.95
C PRO A 533 -8.14 25.49 9.27
N LYS A 534 -8.10 26.81 9.20
CA LYS A 534 -8.06 27.67 10.38
C LYS A 534 -9.31 27.48 11.25
N GLN A 535 -9.15 27.48 12.56
CA GLN A 535 -10.29 27.41 13.48
C GLN A 535 -10.71 28.82 13.88
N LYS A 536 -12.01 29.11 13.75
CA LYS A 536 -12.58 30.37 14.23
C LYS A 536 -12.45 30.40 15.75
N GLY A 537 -11.83 31.47 16.25
CA GLY A 537 -11.87 31.76 17.68
C GLY A 537 -13.30 32.12 18.11
N LYS A 538 -13.54 32.19 19.42
CA LYS A 538 -14.81 32.67 19.97
C LYS A 538 -14.68 34.14 20.36
N PRO A 539 -15.53 35.03 19.82
CA PRO A 539 -15.50 36.42 20.22
C PRO A 539 -15.97 36.55 21.68
N GLY A 540 -15.19 37.26 22.48
CA GLY A 540 -15.56 37.65 23.84
C GLY A 540 -16.51 38.85 23.85
N LYS A 541 -16.95 39.27 25.03
CA LYS A 541 -17.75 40.48 25.23
C LYS A 541 -17.08 41.38 26.26
N ASP A 542 -16.91 42.65 25.92
CA ASP A 542 -16.40 43.64 26.84
C ASP A 542 -17.46 44.00 27.92
N VAL A 543 -17.04 44.73 28.97
CA VAL A 543 -17.93 45.15 30.07
C VAL A 543 -19.07 46.10 29.63
N TYR A 544 -18.99 46.64 28.42
CA TYR A 544 -20.03 47.48 27.80
C TYR A 544 -21.01 46.66 26.95
N GLY A 545 -20.81 45.35 26.83
CA GLY A 545 -21.62 44.46 26.00
C GLY A 545 -21.25 44.47 24.52
N ASN A 546 -20.18 45.18 24.12
CA ASN A 546 -19.67 45.13 22.76
C ASN A 546 -18.85 43.85 22.54
N THR A 547 -18.92 43.33 21.32
CA THR A 547 -18.21 42.10 20.95
C THR A 547 -16.73 42.40 20.69
N ILE A 548 -15.83 41.67 21.33
CA ILE A 548 -14.37 41.84 21.16
C ILE A 548 -13.95 41.16 19.85
N HIS A 549 -13.36 41.95 18.95
CA HIS A 549 -12.88 41.44 17.67
C HIS A 549 -11.63 40.58 17.87
N ILE A 550 -11.66 39.36 17.33
CA ILE A 550 -10.56 38.39 17.39
C ILE A 550 -9.93 38.23 16.01
N ASN A 551 -8.61 38.07 15.97
CA ASN A 551 -7.94 37.70 14.73
C ASN A 551 -8.32 36.25 14.38
N GLU A 552 -8.95 36.04 13.21
CA GLU A 552 -9.47 34.75 12.77
C GLU A 552 -8.38 33.79 12.24
N GLY A 553 -7.09 34.12 12.43
CA GLY A 553 -5.94 33.37 11.92
C GLY A 553 -5.72 33.58 10.42
N ASP A 554 -4.46 33.47 10.00
CA ASP A 554 -4.05 33.62 8.61
C ASP A 554 -4.32 32.32 7.83
N ASP A 555 -4.69 32.47 6.55
CA ASP A 555 -4.88 31.32 5.67
C ASP A 555 -3.58 30.93 4.97
N SER A 556 -3.33 29.63 4.86
CA SER A 556 -2.11 29.09 4.25
C SER A 556 -2.24 29.04 2.73
N VAL A 557 -1.16 29.41 2.03
CA VAL A 557 -1.04 29.23 0.57
C VAL A 557 -1.15 27.73 0.24
N PHE A 558 -2.22 27.37 -0.46
CA PHE A 558 -2.52 26.00 -0.86
C PHE A 558 -2.92 25.98 -2.33
N LYS A 559 -1.94 25.74 -3.21
CA LYS A 559 -2.12 25.83 -4.67
C LYS A 559 -1.62 24.56 -5.34
N ALA A 560 -2.44 24.04 -6.26
CA ALA A 560 -2.09 22.96 -7.18
C ALA A 560 -1.49 23.55 -8.47
N GLY A 561 -0.29 23.10 -8.82
CA GLY A 561 0.42 23.52 -10.03
C GLY A 561 0.32 22.48 -11.14
N ARG A 562 1.32 22.47 -12.04
CA ARG A 562 1.36 21.50 -13.14
C ARG A 562 1.48 20.07 -12.60
N GLY A 563 0.80 19.13 -13.26
CA GLY A 563 0.84 17.71 -12.89
C GLY A 563 0.06 17.37 -11.61
N THR A 564 -0.68 18.32 -11.03
CA THR A 564 -1.52 18.09 -9.85
C THR A 564 -2.96 18.53 -10.07
N PHE A 565 -3.87 18.08 -9.21
CA PHE A 565 -5.24 18.57 -9.15
C PHE A 565 -5.69 18.71 -7.69
N ILE A 566 -6.62 19.61 -7.44
CA ILE A 566 -7.19 19.83 -6.10
C ILE A 566 -8.52 19.09 -5.97
N SER A 567 -8.83 18.56 -4.80
CA SER A 567 -10.12 17.98 -4.48
C SER A 567 -11.25 18.98 -4.62
N SER A 568 -12.48 18.47 -4.84
CA SER A 568 -13.69 19.29 -4.94
C SER A 568 -13.98 20.14 -3.69
N ASP A 569 -13.52 19.70 -2.51
CA ASP A 569 -13.63 20.45 -1.26
C ASP A 569 -12.50 21.48 -1.04
N GLY A 570 -11.52 21.55 -1.96
CA GLY A 570 -10.40 22.48 -1.91
C GLY A 570 -9.38 22.20 -0.80
N ARG A 571 -9.40 21.01 -0.17
CA ARG A 571 -8.56 20.69 1.00
C ARG A 571 -7.42 19.71 0.71
N GLN A 572 -7.42 19.04 -0.42
CA GLN A 572 -6.43 18.02 -0.76
C GLN A 572 -5.88 18.26 -2.16
N ILE A 573 -4.57 18.06 -2.33
CA ILE A 573 -3.91 18.09 -3.64
C ILE A 573 -3.44 16.68 -3.97
N PHE A 574 -3.76 16.23 -5.17
CA PHE A 574 -3.41 14.91 -5.70
C PHE A 574 -2.51 15.03 -6.94
N ALA A 575 -1.69 14.00 -7.17
CA ALA A 575 -0.94 13.87 -8.42
C ALA A 575 -1.89 13.54 -9.57
N ARG A 576 -1.78 14.27 -10.69
CA ARG A 576 -2.51 13.94 -11.94
C ARG A 576 -1.79 12.87 -12.74
N GLU A 577 -0.46 12.86 -12.67
CA GLU A 577 0.42 12.02 -13.47
C GLU A 577 1.52 11.43 -12.58
N ASP A 578 2.16 10.36 -13.07
CA ASP A 578 3.35 9.79 -12.46
C ASP A 578 4.53 10.77 -12.57
N GLY A 579 5.22 11.08 -11.47
CA GLY A 579 6.37 11.98 -11.54
C GLY A 579 6.95 12.40 -10.20
N GLN A 580 7.89 13.34 -10.24
CA GLN A 580 8.52 13.92 -9.07
C GLN A 580 7.66 15.06 -8.49
N PRO A 581 7.18 14.96 -7.23
CA PRO A 581 6.56 16.07 -6.55
C PRO A 581 7.62 17.00 -5.94
N TYR A 582 7.44 18.31 -6.10
CA TYR A 582 8.23 19.30 -5.37
C TYR A 582 7.44 20.61 -5.16
N LEU A 583 8.00 21.50 -4.35
CA LEU A 583 7.46 22.84 -4.13
C LEU A 583 8.20 23.84 -5.02
N ASP A 584 7.47 24.58 -5.85
CA ASP A 584 8.07 25.67 -6.61
C ASP A 584 8.41 26.88 -5.72
N SER A 585 9.01 27.92 -6.30
CA SER A 585 9.38 29.15 -5.57
C SER A 585 8.18 29.89 -4.95
N MET A 586 6.96 29.61 -5.42
CA MET A 586 5.72 30.17 -4.89
C MET A 586 5.04 29.22 -3.88
N ARG A 587 5.70 28.13 -3.47
CA ARG A 587 5.16 27.05 -2.61
C ARG A 587 3.94 26.33 -3.20
N THR A 588 3.82 26.33 -4.53
CA THR A 588 2.83 25.55 -5.26
C THR A 588 3.29 24.09 -5.35
N VAL A 589 2.36 23.15 -5.16
CA VAL A 589 2.66 21.72 -5.30
C VAL A 589 2.61 21.33 -6.78
N VAL A 590 3.75 20.92 -7.33
CA VAL A 590 3.92 20.57 -8.74
C VAL A 590 4.41 19.13 -8.84
N VAL A 591 3.94 18.40 -9.85
CA VAL A 591 4.49 17.11 -10.26
C VAL A 591 5.04 17.24 -11.67
N VAL A 592 6.29 16.79 -11.86
CA VAL A 592 6.93 16.78 -13.17
C VAL A 592 7.31 15.36 -13.54
N THR A 593 6.92 14.92 -14.74
CA THR A 593 7.09 13.55 -15.23
C THR A 593 8.56 13.17 -15.44
N GLU A 594 9.38 14.12 -15.89
CA GLU A 594 10.80 13.92 -16.20
C GLU A 594 11.72 14.62 -15.19
N MET A 595 12.68 13.90 -14.64
CA MET A 595 13.74 14.50 -13.83
C MET A 595 14.79 15.11 -14.76
N ARG A 596 14.94 16.44 -14.71
CA ARG A 596 15.93 17.17 -15.50
C ARG A 596 17.14 17.55 -14.65
N VAL A 597 18.32 17.06 -15.05
CA VAL A 597 19.61 17.44 -14.47
C VAL A 597 20.29 18.45 -15.39
N SER A 598 20.42 19.68 -14.90
CA SER A 598 21.13 20.76 -15.58
C SER A 598 22.64 20.63 -15.32
N GLY A 599 23.32 19.85 -16.16
CA GLY A 599 24.76 19.61 -16.08
C GLY A 599 25.11 18.13 -16.05
N ASN A 600 26.22 17.80 -15.38
CA ASN A 600 26.72 16.43 -15.26
C ASN A 600 26.13 15.73 -14.04
N VAL A 601 26.11 14.40 -14.07
CA VAL A 601 25.95 13.59 -12.86
C VAL A 601 27.34 13.40 -12.26
N ASP A 602 27.65 14.22 -11.25
CA ASP A 602 28.93 14.29 -10.55
C ASP A 602 28.72 14.57 -9.05
N TYR A 603 29.75 14.96 -8.31
CA TYR A 603 29.65 15.26 -6.86
C TYR A 603 28.63 16.35 -6.51
N LYS A 604 28.26 17.23 -7.46
CA LYS A 604 27.23 18.26 -7.25
C LYS A 604 25.83 17.68 -7.34
N THR A 605 25.63 16.66 -8.16
CA THR A 605 24.33 16.01 -8.41
C THR A 605 24.14 14.79 -7.51
N GLY A 606 25.17 13.98 -7.33
CA GLY A 606 25.12 12.69 -6.61
C GLY A 606 24.60 11.54 -7.49
N HIS A 607 24.41 10.37 -6.87
CA HIS A 607 23.70 9.26 -7.50
C HIS A 607 22.25 9.63 -7.80
N ILE A 608 21.71 9.08 -8.90
CA ILE A 608 20.31 9.29 -9.28
C ILE A 608 19.59 7.97 -9.15
N ASN A 609 18.55 7.94 -8.32
CA ASN A 609 17.60 6.84 -8.25
C ASN A 609 16.19 7.42 -8.41
N TYR A 610 15.61 7.24 -9.61
CA TYR A 610 14.35 7.85 -10.00
C TYR A 610 13.51 6.90 -10.85
N GLU A 611 12.30 6.57 -10.44
CA GLU A 611 11.46 5.56 -11.13
C GLU A 611 10.90 6.03 -12.50
N GLY A 612 11.13 7.27 -12.90
CA GLY A 612 10.70 7.84 -14.17
C GLY A 612 11.82 8.08 -15.18
N ASN A 613 11.54 8.94 -16.16
CA ASN A 613 12.51 9.34 -17.18
C ASN A 613 13.50 10.34 -16.61
N VAL A 614 14.79 10.17 -16.93
CA VAL A 614 15.87 11.06 -16.52
C VAL A 614 16.49 11.70 -17.75
N PHE A 615 16.52 13.04 -17.76
CA PHE A 615 17.16 13.84 -18.79
C PHE A 615 18.37 14.58 -18.22
N VAL A 616 19.56 14.24 -18.70
CA VAL A 616 20.83 14.85 -18.29
C VAL A 616 21.36 15.70 -19.43
N THR A 617 21.44 17.02 -19.28
CA THR A 617 21.99 17.88 -20.34
C THR A 617 23.49 17.65 -20.58
N GLY A 618 24.21 17.21 -19.54
CA GLY A 618 25.63 16.84 -19.59
C GLY A 618 25.83 15.33 -19.64
N SER A 619 26.90 14.86 -18.99
CA SER A 619 27.30 13.46 -18.99
C SER A 619 27.31 12.85 -17.60
N VAL A 620 27.07 11.54 -17.52
CA VAL A 620 27.24 10.75 -16.29
C VAL A 620 28.73 10.48 -16.08
N GLN A 621 29.29 10.94 -14.96
CA GLN A 621 30.74 10.86 -14.69
C GLN A 621 31.14 9.57 -13.96
N GLU A 622 32.45 9.37 -13.86
CA GLU A 622 33.04 8.16 -13.28
C GLU A 622 32.69 7.99 -11.81
N GLY A 623 32.29 6.76 -11.46
CA GLY A 623 31.92 6.42 -10.10
C GLY A 623 30.55 6.95 -9.67
N PHE A 624 29.72 7.40 -10.61
CA PHE A 624 28.31 7.77 -10.38
C PHE A 624 27.36 6.78 -11.06
N GLU A 625 26.31 6.42 -10.33
CA GLU A 625 25.23 5.53 -10.78
C GLU A 625 23.93 6.29 -11.05
N VAL A 626 23.25 5.88 -12.13
CA VAL A 626 21.92 6.36 -12.53
C VAL A 626 20.98 5.17 -12.72
N ASN A 627 19.96 5.09 -11.86
CA ASN A 627 18.88 4.11 -11.89
C ASN A 627 17.59 4.80 -12.31
N CYS A 628 17.04 4.40 -13.46
CA CYS A 628 15.88 5.07 -14.06
C CYS A 628 15.00 4.20 -14.95
N PHE A 629 13.85 4.71 -15.38
CA PHE A 629 13.07 4.06 -16.42
C PHE A 629 13.73 4.24 -17.79
N HIS A 630 13.93 5.48 -18.25
CA HIS A 630 14.65 5.80 -19.48
C HIS A 630 15.68 6.90 -19.23
N LEU A 631 16.88 6.78 -19.84
CA LEU A 631 17.93 7.79 -19.74
C LEU A 631 18.16 8.48 -21.08
N THR A 632 18.07 9.80 -21.10
CA THR A 632 18.61 10.63 -22.17
C THR A 632 19.77 11.47 -21.63
N ALA A 633 20.95 11.37 -22.26
CA ALA A 633 22.11 12.13 -21.84
C ALA A 633 23.00 12.58 -23.01
N ASN A 634 23.88 13.55 -22.78
CA ASN A 634 24.89 13.92 -23.77
C ASN A 634 25.93 12.80 -23.92
N GLY A 635 26.45 12.27 -22.80
CA GLY A 635 27.47 11.21 -22.80
C GLY A 635 27.49 10.41 -21.51
N ILE A 636 28.22 9.29 -21.50
CA ILE A 636 28.53 8.53 -20.28
C ILE A 636 30.04 8.30 -20.25
N ASN A 637 30.69 8.79 -19.21
CA ASN A 637 32.14 8.72 -19.01
C ASN A 637 32.43 8.04 -17.68
N GLY A 638 32.67 6.72 -17.67
CA GLY A 638 32.94 5.96 -16.45
C GLY A 638 31.72 5.69 -15.55
N GLY A 639 30.54 6.14 -15.97
CA GLY A 639 29.29 5.99 -15.21
C GLY A 639 28.69 4.58 -15.27
N ILE A 640 27.86 4.28 -14.28
CA ILE A 640 27.02 3.07 -14.22
C ILE A 640 25.58 3.48 -14.49
N VAL A 641 24.91 2.82 -15.43
CA VAL A 641 23.51 3.11 -15.78
C VAL A 641 22.69 1.84 -15.78
N ASN A 642 21.59 1.84 -15.03
CA ASN A 642 20.56 0.81 -15.11
C ASN A 642 19.23 1.45 -15.53
N ALA A 643 18.76 1.11 -16.72
CA ALA A 643 17.52 1.61 -17.32
C ALA A 643 16.50 0.48 -17.53
N ALA A 644 15.29 0.65 -16.99
CA ALA A 644 14.19 -0.31 -17.17
C ALA A 644 13.54 -0.25 -18.58
N ALA A 645 13.92 0.72 -19.39
CA ALA A 645 13.61 0.86 -20.80
C ALA A 645 14.91 1.15 -21.59
N GLY A 646 14.92 2.19 -22.41
CA GLY A 646 16.05 2.52 -23.30
C GLY A 646 17.08 3.50 -22.71
N VAL A 647 18.18 3.65 -23.45
CA VAL A 647 19.21 4.67 -23.19
C VAL A 647 19.56 5.38 -24.50
N ASP A 648 19.34 6.68 -24.56
CA ASP A 648 19.64 7.52 -25.71
C ASP A 648 20.77 8.51 -25.39
N ILE A 649 21.93 8.26 -25.98
CA ILE A 649 23.13 9.08 -25.81
C ILE A 649 23.41 9.87 -27.08
N SER A 650 23.38 11.19 -26.96
CA SER A 650 23.60 12.10 -28.10
C SER A 650 25.04 12.03 -28.64
N ASN A 651 26.01 11.76 -27.76
CA ASN A 651 27.42 11.64 -28.09
C ASN A 651 27.93 10.22 -27.79
N GLY A 652 28.95 10.06 -26.95
CA GLY A 652 29.63 8.79 -26.76
C GLY A 652 29.46 8.13 -25.39
N ILE A 653 29.69 6.82 -25.37
CA ILE A 653 29.78 5.99 -24.17
C ILE A 653 31.23 5.55 -24.01
N VAL A 654 31.88 5.92 -22.90
CA VAL A 654 33.30 5.67 -22.65
C VAL A 654 33.50 5.11 -21.25
N ASN A 655 34.25 4.00 -21.14
CA ASN A 655 34.56 3.33 -19.86
C ASN A 655 33.34 3.00 -18.99
N ALA A 656 32.16 2.83 -19.58
CA ALA A 656 30.90 2.74 -18.86
C ALA A 656 30.42 1.30 -18.66
N LYS A 657 29.53 1.10 -17.68
CA LYS A 657 28.74 -0.12 -17.52
C LYS A 657 27.26 0.21 -17.65
N ILE A 658 26.58 -0.38 -18.61
CA ILE A 658 25.16 -0.07 -18.90
C ILE A 658 24.36 -1.35 -18.93
N LYS A 659 23.23 -1.35 -18.23
CA LYS A 659 22.16 -2.34 -18.34
C LYS A 659 20.89 -1.64 -18.82
N ALA A 660 20.35 -2.04 -19.97
CA ALA A 660 19.16 -1.46 -20.55
C ALA A 660 18.18 -2.55 -20.99
N MET A 661 16.93 -2.49 -20.53
CA MET A 661 15.89 -3.45 -20.93
C MET A 661 15.25 -3.11 -22.30
N GLY A 662 15.53 -1.94 -22.84
CA GLY A 662 15.09 -1.46 -24.15
C GLY A 662 16.25 -1.30 -25.12
N ASN A 663 16.08 -0.39 -26.09
CA ASN A 663 17.07 -0.08 -27.10
C ASN A 663 18.14 0.86 -26.55
N VAL A 664 19.36 0.78 -27.10
CA VAL A 664 20.44 1.72 -26.79
C VAL A 664 20.90 2.42 -28.07
N ARG A 665 21.00 3.75 -28.03
CA ARG A 665 21.56 4.55 -29.12
C ARG A 665 22.76 5.36 -28.63
N ALA A 666 23.82 5.34 -29.41
CA ALA A 666 25.00 6.19 -29.16
C ALA A 666 25.70 6.55 -30.48
N LYS A 667 26.47 7.64 -30.46
CA LYS A 667 27.34 7.99 -31.58
C LYS A 667 28.55 7.07 -31.65
N TYR A 668 29.20 6.79 -30.52
CA TYR A 668 30.34 5.86 -30.43
C TYR A 668 30.40 5.19 -29.06
N ILE A 669 31.05 4.03 -28.98
CA ILE A 669 31.22 3.25 -27.75
C ILE A 669 32.69 2.83 -27.61
N ASN A 670 33.32 3.14 -26.47
CA ASN A 670 34.72 2.85 -26.22
C ASN A 670 34.93 2.22 -24.84
N ARG A 671 35.67 1.10 -24.78
CA ARG A 671 36.08 0.38 -23.55
C ARG A 671 34.94 0.17 -22.55
N SER A 672 33.73 -0.08 -23.05
CA SER A 672 32.53 -0.14 -22.23
C SER A 672 31.92 -1.55 -22.22
N THR A 673 31.15 -1.85 -21.18
CA THR A 673 30.38 -3.10 -21.07
C THR A 673 28.89 -2.79 -21.11
N LEU A 674 28.18 -3.34 -22.09
CA LEU A 674 26.77 -3.09 -22.30
C LEU A 674 25.98 -4.41 -22.30
N ASP A 675 24.89 -4.42 -21.55
CA ASP A 675 23.91 -5.50 -21.45
C ASP A 675 22.55 -4.94 -21.89
N VAL A 676 22.11 -5.28 -23.10
CA VAL A 676 20.97 -4.66 -23.80
C VAL A 676 19.94 -5.71 -24.21
N MET A 677 18.69 -5.57 -23.78
CA MET A 677 17.60 -6.46 -24.22
C MET A 677 17.11 -6.12 -25.63
N GLY A 678 17.05 -4.83 -25.98
CA GLY A 678 16.64 -4.36 -27.29
C GLY A 678 17.75 -4.33 -28.33
N ASP A 679 17.52 -3.54 -29.37
CA ASP A 679 18.47 -3.28 -30.45
C ASP A 679 19.53 -2.26 -29.99
N LEU A 680 20.76 -2.45 -30.46
CA LEU A 680 21.85 -1.50 -30.27
C LEU A 680 22.12 -0.76 -31.58
N ASN A 681 22.05 0.57 -31.55
CA ASN A 681 22.37 1.41 -32.70
C ASN A 681 23.57 2.32 -32.38
N VAL A 682 24.69 2.08 -33.06
CA VAL A 682 25.90 2.89 -32.96
C VAL A 682 26.22 3.52 -34.30
N VAL A 683 26.28 4.85 -34.36
CA VAL A 683 26.45 5.55 -35.64
C VAL A 683 27.88 5.45 -36.17
N GLN A 684 28.89 5.65 -35.32
CA GLN A 684 30.31 5.73 -35.69
C GLN A 684 31.07 4.50 -35.19
N GLU A 685 31.84 4.61 -34.11
CA GLU A 685 32.84 3.59 -33.76
C GLU A 685 32.43 2.75 -32.55
N ILE A 686 32.79 1.46 -32.57
CA ILE A 686 32.81 0.59 -31.38
C ILE A 686 34.24 0.08 -31.17
N MET A 687 34.86 0.46 -30.06
CA MET A 687 36.26 0.13 -29.76
C MET A 687 36.39 -0.54 -28.41
N GLY A 688 37.14 -1.65 -28.35
CA GLY A 688 37.55 -2.29 -27.10
C GLY A 688 36.41 -2.65 -26.13
N SER A 689 35.19 -2.85 -26.64
CA SER A 689 33.98 -2.95 -25.84
C SER A 689 33.42 -4.36 -25.81
N LYS A 690 32.69 -4.69 -24.74
CA LYS A 690 31.97 -5.97 -24.57
C LYS A 690 30.48 -5.69 -24.57
N ILE A 691 29.77 -6.17 -25.58
CA ILE A 691 28.38 -5.81 -25.81
C ILE A 691 27.54 -7.07 -25.98
N TYR A 692 26.46 -7.16 -25.23
CA TYR A 692 25.54 -8.28 -25.24
C TYR A 692 24.13 -7.74 -25.53
N SER A 693 23.65 -7.95 -26.75
CA SER A 693 22.32 -7.53 -27.21
C SER A 693 21.41 -8.73 -27.48
N SER A 694 20.17 -8.69 -26.99
CA SER A 694 19.12 -9.65 -27.39
C SER A 694 18.34 -9.21 -28.64
N GLY A 695 18.63 -8.01 -29.16
CA GLY A 695 18.15 -7.48 -30.42
C GLY A 695 19.18 -7.62 -31.56
N LYS A 696 19.08 -6.71 -32.53
CA LYS A 696 20.05 -6.52 -33.63
C LYS A 696 21.10 -5.50 -33.20
N CYS A 697 22.35 -5.75 -33.56
CA CYS A 697 23.43 -4.76 -33.39
C CYS A 697 23.71 -4.09 -34.73
N ILE A 698 23.51 -2.77 -34.77
CA ILE A 698 23.53 -1.96 -35.98
C ILE A 698 24.65 -0.92 -35.87
N ASN A 699 25.55 -0.93 -36.86
CA ASN A 699 26.61 0.04 -37.03
C ASN A 699 26.74 0.43 -38.50
N THR A 700 26.05 1.49 -38.92
CA THR A 700 25.85 1.80 -40.35
C THR A 700 26.99 2.58 -41.00
N LYS A 701 27.81 3.33 -40.24
CA LYS A 701 28.79 4.26 -40.83
C LYS A 701 30.22 4.16 -40.31
N GLY A 702 30.50 3.40 -39.25
CA GLY A 702 31.86 3.36 -38.72
C GLY A 702 32.43 1.97 -38.56
N ARG A 703 33.44 1.88 -37.69
CA ARG A 703 34.34 0.74 -37.60
C ARG A 703 34.21 0.09 -36.24
N ILE A 704 34.33 -1.23 -36.21
CA ILE A 704 34.39 -2.02 -34.97
C ILE A 704 35.81 -2.56 -34.79
N THR A 705 36.45 -2.29 -33.66
CA THR A 705 37.84 -2.73 -33.39
C THR A 705 37.99 -3.34 -31.99
N GLY A 706 38.72 -4.45 -31.88
CA GLY A 706 39.06 -5.09 -30.60
C GLY A 706 37.90 -5.37 -29.66
N SER A 707 36.69 -5.58 -30.20
CA SER A 707 35.45 -5.69 -29.42
C SER A 707 34.87 -7.10 -29.45
N ASP A 708 34.13 -7.47 -28.41
CA ASP A 708 33.44 -8.75 -28.28
C ASP A 708 31.93 -8.47 -28.24
N LEU A 709 31.25 -8.79 -29.34
CA LEU A 709 29.86 -8.42 -29.56
C LEU A 709 29.00 -9.68 -29.69
N SER A 710 27.86 -9.68 -29.01
CA SER A 710 26.79 -10.68 -29.17
C SER A 710 25.49 -9.99 -29.55
N ALA A 711 24.78 -10.55 -30.54
CA ALA A 711 23.47 -10.07 -30.96
C ALA A 711 22.56 -11.24 -31.36
N LYS A 712 21.45 -11.44 -30.63
CA LYS A 712 20.53 -12.56 -30.88
C LYS A 712 19.83 -12.45 -32.24
N LYS A 713 19.51 -11.24 -32.74
CA LYS A 713 18.88 -11.05 -34.06
C LYS A 713 19.90 -10.83 -35.19
N GLY A 714 21.20 -10.95 -34.91
CA GLY A 714 22.26 -10.76 -35.90
C GLY A 714 22.83 -9.34 -35.94
N PHE A 715 23.64 -9.07 -36.95
CA PHE A 715 24.45 -7.85 -37.06
C PHE A 715 24.26 -7.17 -38.42
N GLU A 716 24.27 -5.85 -38.42
CA GLU A 716 24.38 -5.01 -39.63
C GLU A 716 25.49 -3.99 -39.40
N LEU A 717 26.65 -4.23 -40.01
CA LEU A 717 27.89 -3.55 -39.71
C LEU A 717 28.45 -2.90 -40.97
N CYS A 718 29.17 -1.80 -40.80
CA CYS A 718 29.83 -1.13 -41.92
C CYS A 718 31.23 -1.71 -42.13
N GLU A 719 32.11 -1.59 -41.13
CA GLU A 719 33.48 -2.09 -41.21
C GLU A 719 33.90 -2.81 -39.92
N VAL A 720 34.52 -3.98 -40.04
CA VAL A 720 34.89 -4.82 -38.90
C VAL A 720 36.38 -5.16 -38.92
N GLY A 721 37.07 -4.82 -37.84
CA GLY A 721 38.47 -5.12 -37.61
C GLY A 721 39.44 -4.09 -38.21
N THR A 722 40.71 -4.32 -37.90
CA THR A 722 41.88 -3.68 -38.52
C THR A 722 43.11 -4.51 -38.20
N ASP A 723 44.07 -4.49 -39.13
CA ASP A 723 45.32 -5.25 -39.08
C ASP A 723 46.21 -4.94 -37.86
N ARG A 724 45.98 -3.79 -37.21
CA ARG A 724 46.77 -3.31 -36.05
C ARG A 724 46.09 -3.52 -34.69
N SER A 725 44.84 -3.98 -34.65
CA SER A 725 44.05 -4.05 -33.41
C SER A 725 43.92 -5.48 -32.87
N ARG A 726 43.43 -5.59 -31.63
CA ARG A 726 42.96 -6.87 -31.10
C ARG A 726 41.87 -7.44 -32.00
N VAL A 727 41.81 -8.77 -32.06
CA VAL A 727 40.80 -9.52 -32.81
C VAL A 727 39.40 -9.14 -32.35
N THR A 728 38.53 -8.82 -33.32
CA THR A 728 37.11 -8.59 -33.07
C THR A 728 36.36 -9.92 -33.12
N ILE A 729 35.47 -10.14 -32.15
CA ILE A 729 34.67 -11.36 -32.02
C ILE A 729 33.20 -10.97 -32.18
N LEU A 730 32.51 -11.63 -33.13
CA LEU A 730 31.08 -11.47 -33.37
C LEU A 730 30.36 -12.77 -33.04
N ARG A 731 29.29 -12.71 -32.25
CA ARG A 731 28.50 -13.89 -31.83
C ARG A 731 27.04 -13.76 -32.25
N PRO A 732 26.71 -14.01 -33.53
CA PRO A 732 25.33 -13.92 -34.01
C PRO A 732 24.50 -15.03 -33.38
N GLY A 733 23.27 -14.73 -32.98
CA GLY A 733 22.34 -15.73 -32.42
C GLY A 733 22.73 -16.27 -31.04
N SER A 734 23.79 -15.74 -30.43
CA SER A 734 24.22 -16.17 -29.11
C SER A 734 23.34 -15.54 -28.03
N GLN A 735 22.98 -16.34 -27.03
CA GLN A 735 22.10 -15.93 -25.94
C GLN A 735 22.86 -15.53 -24.67
N THR A 736 24.13 -15.18 -24.83
CA THR A 736 25.08 -14.84 -23.75
C THR A 736 24.54 -13.80 -22.77
N HIS A 737 23.67 -12.88 -23.22
CA HIS A 737 22.98 -11.94 -22.34
C HIS A 737 21.97 -12.63 -21.39
N ILE A 738 21.08 -13.48 -21.91
CA ILE A 738 20.06 -14.20 -21.11
C ILE A 738 20.74 -15.22 -20.19
N GLU A 739 21.81 -15.87 -20.65
CA GLU A 739 22.63 -16.73 -19.81
C GLU A 739 23.27 -15.96 -18.64
N ARG A 740 23.76 -14.75 -18.89
CA ARG A 740 24.32 -13.87 -17.85
C ARG A 740 23.26 -13.34 -16.89
N ILE A 741 22.07 -12.98 -17.38
CA ILE A 741 20.96 -12.60 -16.50
C ILE A 741 20.55 -13.80 -15.64
N GLY A 742 20.43 -14.99 -16.24
CA GLY A 742 20.16 -16.22 -15.51
C GLY A 742 21.18 -16.47 -14.40
N ALA A 743 22.47 -16.32 -14.70
CA ALA A 743 23.54 -16.45 -13.71
C ALA A 743 23.48 -15.38 -12.60
N SER A 744 23.14 -14.14 -12.94
CA SER A 744 22.96 -13.06 -11.96
C SER A 744 21.76 -13.30 -11.04
N LEU A 745 20.66 -13.84 -11.59
CA LEU A 745 19.49 -14.22 -10.80
C LEU A 745 19.79 -15.42 -9.90
N ASP A 746 20.59 -16.38 -10.38
CA ASP A 746 21.07 -17.50 -9.57
C ASP A 746 21.87 -17.05 -8.35
N GLU A 747 22.76 -16.07 -8.55
CA GLU A 747 23.53 -15.47 -7.47
C GLU A 747 22.62 -14.70 -6.49
N ALA A 748 21.64 -13.94 -6.99
CA ALA A 748 20.67 -13.24 -6.15
C ALA A 748 19.81 -14.21 -5.31
N ILE A 749 19.34 -15.31 -5.90
CA ILE A 749 18.60 -16.37 -5.20
C ILE A 749 19.50 -17.02 -4.14
N ALA A 750 20.77 -17.30 -4.46
CA ALA A 750 21.71 -17.88 -3.51
C ALA A 750 21.95 -16.95 -2.30
N GLU A 751 22.09 -15.64 -2.53
CA GLU A 751 22.29 -14.67 -1.46
C GLU A 751 21.02 -14.50 -0.60
N GLN A 752 19.84 -14.42 -1.20
CA GLN A 752 18.59 -14.38 -0.46
C GLN A 752 18.39 -15.64 0.39
N ASN A 753 18.70 -16.83 -0.15
CA ASN A 753 18.68 -18.08 0.62
C ASN A 753 19.62 -18.04 1.84
N ARG A 754 20.81 -17.45 1.71
CA ARG A 754 21.71 -17.25 2.86
C ARG A 754 21.10 -16.32 3.90
N ARG A 755 20.45 -15.23 3.49
CA ARG A 755 19.80 -14.28 4.40
C ARG A 755 18.63 -14.94 5.14
N VAL A 756 17.74 -15.64 4.43
CA VAL A 756 16.65 -16.43 5.02
C VAL A 756 17.21 -17.45 6.02
N GLY A 757 18.28 -18.16 5.65
CA GLY A 757 18.95 -19.12 6.54
C GLY A 757 19.48 -18.52 7.84
N LYS A 758 19.93 -17.25 7.83
CA LYS A 758 20.35 -16.54 9.06
C LYS A 758 19.17 -16.22 9.98
N GLU A 759 18.07 -15.71 9.44
CA GLU A 759 16.88 -15.39 10.24
C GLU A 759 16.19 -16.66 10.77
N VAL A 760 16.15 -17.75 9.99
CA VAL A 760 15.65 -19.06 10.45
C VAL A 760 16.48 -19.57 11.63
N LYS A 761 17.81 -19.45 11.60
CA LYS A 761 18.66 -19.83 12.75
C LYS A 761 18.36 -19.02 14.01
N ARG A 762 18.12 -17.71 13.87
CA ARG A 762 17.70 -16.85 14.99
C ARG A 762 16.35 -17.28 15.56
N TYR A 763 15.40 -17.61 14.68
CA TYR A 763 14.11 -18.15 15.09
C TYR A 763 14.26 -19.45 15.88
N GLU A 764 15.08 -20.40 15.41
CA GLU A 764 15.38 -21.66 16.11
C GLU A 764 16.08 -21.44 17.47
N GLU A 765 16.94 -20.42 17.58
CA GLU A 765 17.55 -20.03 18.87
C GLU A 765 16.52 -19.47 19.85
N MET A 766 15.61 -18.61 19.39
CA MET A 766 14.52 -18.09 20.21
C MET A 766 13.55 -19.18 20.64
N GLU A 767 13.21 -20.11 19.75
CA GLU A 767 12.35 -21.26 20.06
C GLU A 767 12.98 -22.15 21.15
N ARG A 768 14.29 -22.40 21.08
CA ARG A 768 15.02 -23.12 22.13
C ARG A 768 14.98 -22.39 23.48
N LYS A 769 15.14 -21.07 23.49
CA LYS A 769 15.03 -20.26 24.72
C LYS A 769 13.61 -20.30 25.28
N LEU A 770 12.59 -20.22 24.43
CA LEU A 770 11.19 -20.33 24.83
C LEU A 770 10.92 -21.69 25.48
N LEU A 771 11.41 -22.79 24.89
CA LEU A 771 11.27 -24.14 25.45
C LEU A 771 11.95 -24.27 26.82
N ALA A 772 13.13 -23.66 27.00
CA ALA A 772 13.82 -23.64 28.28
C ALA A 772 13.03 -22.87 29.36
N LEU A 773 12.46 -21.71 29.02
CA LEU A 773 11.59 -20.97 29.93
C LEU A 773 10.32 -21.74 30.27
N HIS A 774 9.70 -22.42 29.30
CA HIS A 774 8.55 -23.29 29.55
C HIS A 774 8.86 -24.38 30.58
N LYS A 775 10.04 -25.00 30.49
CA LYS A 775 10.50 -25.97 31.48
C LYS A 775 10.69 -25.33 32.85
N ALA A 776 11.29 -24.14 32.91
CA ALA A 776 11.47 -23.42 34.17
C ALA A 776 10.13 -23.07 34.86
N VAL A 777 9.09 -22.70 34.10
CA VAL A 777 7.74 -22.47 34.67
C VAL A 777 7.19 -23.74 35.31
N ALA A 778 7.34 -24.90 34.65
CA ALA A 778 6.88 -26.17 35.19
C ALA A 778 7.63 -26.54 36.48
N ASP A 779 8.95 -26.39 36.50
CA ASP A 779 9.79 -26.68 37.67
C ASP A 779 9.46 -25.75 38.86
N HIS A 780 9.26 -24.45 38.61
CA HIS A 780 8.89 -23.48 39.64
C HIS A 780 7.46 -23.71 40.16
N SER A 781 6.52 -24.10 39.31
CA SER A 781 5.14 -24.39 39.71
C SER A 781 5.07 -25.63 40.62
N ALA A 782 5.83 -26.69 40.30
CA ALA A 782 5.92 -27.87 41.15
C ALA A 782 6.58 -27.56 42.51
N MET A 783 7.58 -26.67 42.52
CA MET A 783 8.18 -26.19 43.78
C MET A 783 7.16 -25.40 44.61
N GLN A 784 6.36 -24.54 43.97
CA GLN A 784 5.33 -23.75 44.64
C GLN A 784 4.30 -24.67 45.32
N GLU A 785 3.78 -25.66 44.60
CA GLU A 785 2.80 -26.64 45.11
C GLU A 785 3.34 -27.37 46.35
N LYS A 786 4.60 -27.81 46.31
CA LYS A 786 5.26 -28.45 47.45
C LYS A 786 5.37 -27.51 48.67
N TYR A 787 5.75 -26.25 48.47
CA TYR A 787 5.85 -25.29 49.57
C TYR A 787 4.48 -24.92 50.14
N GLU A 788 3.44 -24.88 49.32
CA GLU A 788 2.06 -24.64 49.76
C GLU A 788 1.52 -25.81 50.61
N GLU A 789 1.79 -27.06 50.21
CA GLU A 789 1.47 -28.25 51.04
C GLU A 789 2.19 -28.23 52.39
N GLU A 790 3.49 -27.92 52.39
CA GLU A 790 4.28 -27.79 53.63
C GLU A 790 3.75 -26.65 54.52
N LEU A 791 3.31 -25.55 53.90
CA LEU A 791 2.71 -24.41 54.60
C LEU A 791 1.38 -24.79 55.25
N GLU A 792 0.52 -25.54 54.57
CA GLU A 792 -0.72 -26.06 55.14
C GLU A 792 -0.46 -27.00 56.32
N ALA A 793 0.52 -27.90 56.18
CA ALA A 793 0.93 -28.79 57.26
C ALA A 793 1.45 -28.03 58.49
N LEU A 794 2.25 -26.98 58.28
CA LEU A 794 2.73 -26.11 59.36
C LEU A 794 1.61 -25.28 60.00
N LYS A 795 0.67 -24.77 59.21
CA LYS A 795 -0.52 -24.05 59.70
C LYS A 795 -1.39 -24.97 60.58
N LYS A 796 -1.57 -26.23 60.18
CA LYS A 796 -2.28 -27.24 60.99
C LYS A 796 -1.54 -27.56 62.30
N LYS A 797 -0.22 -27.75 62.27
CA LYS A 797 0.60 -27.96 63.48
C LYS A 797 0.61 -26.74 64.42
N ARG A 798 0.56 -25.52 63.88
CA ARG A 798 0.42 -24.28 64.66
C ARG A 798 -0.89 -24.26 65.44
N LEU A 799 -1.97 -24.78 64.83
CA LEU A 799 -3.28 -24.90 65.46
C LEU A 799 -3.26 -25.88 66.66
N GLU A 800 -2.52 -26.98 66.55
CA GLU A 800 -2.41 -28.02 67.58
C GLU A 800 -1.47 -27.62 68.76
N SER A 801 -0.48 -26.77 68.51
CA SER A 801 0.59 -26.42 69.46
C SER A 801 0.28 -25.24 70.39
N PHE A 802 -0.96 -24.75 70.42
CA PHE A 802 -1.39 -23.53 71.12
C PHE A 802 -1.15 -23.52 72.65
N LYS A 803 -0.86 -24.68 73.27
CA LYS A 803 -0.65 -24.83 74.72
C LYS A 803 0.80 -24.58 75.19
N HIS A 804 1.79 -24.54 74.29
CA HIS A 804 3.20 -24.32 74.62
C HIS A 804 3.77 -23.10 73.89
N LYS A 805 4.13 -22.05 74.63
CA LYS A 805 4.57 -20.74 74.10
C LYS A 805 5.78 -20.83 73.17
N ASP A 806 6.79 -21.62 73.54
CA ASP A 806 8.06 -21.67 72.79
C ASP A 806 7.92 -22.42 71.45
N ALA A 807 7.13 -23.50 71.43
CA ALA A 807 6.84 -24.23 70.20
C ALA A 807 5.98 -23.41 69.22
N PHE A 808 5.11 -22.56 69.74
CA PHE A 808 4.22 -21.71 68.94
C PHE A 808 4.99 -20.60 68.18
N GLU A 809 5.93 -19.92 68.85
CA GLU A 809 6.77 -18.90 68.21
C GLU A 809 7.71 -19.49 67.14
N LEU A 810 8.24 -20.70 67.36
CA LEU A 810 9.08 -21.38 66.37
C LEU A 810 8.31 -21.67 65.07
N ILE A 811 7.12 -22.26 65.18
CA ILE A 811 6.27 -22.60 64.02
C ILE A 811 5.78 -21.34 63.30
N LYS A 812 5.54 -20.24 64.02
CA LYS A 812 5.17 -18.94 63.44
C LYS A 812 6.29 -18.37 62.55
N ASN A 813 7.55 -18.47 62.98
CA ASN A 813 8.69 -18.05 62.18
C ASN A 813 8.87 -18.94 60.94
N ASP A 814 8.70 -20.26 61.07
CA ASP A 814 8.78 -21.18 59.93
C ASP A 814 7.69 -20.91 58.87
N ILE A 815 6.45 -20.62 59.30
CA ILE A 815 5.36 -20.21 58.39
C ILE A 815 5.74 -18.93 57.65
N LYS A 816 6.27 -17.93 58.34
CA LYS A 816 6.67 -16.65 57.74
C LYS A 816 7.78 -16.83 56.70
N ILE A 817 8.79 -17.65 57.01
CA ILE A 817 9.89 -17.98 56.08
C ILE A 817 9.34 -18.66 54.82
N LYS A 818 8.40 -19.60 54.97
CA LYS A 818 7.79 -20.32 53.84
C LYS A 818 6.86 -19.42 53.02
N GLU A 819 6.09 -18.52 53.64
CA GLU A 819 5.29 -17.52 52.94
C GLU A 819 6.15 -16.58 52.08
N THR A 820 7.30 -16.14 52.60
CA THR A 820 8.27 -15.40 51.77
C THR A 820 8.79 -16.23 50.60
N ALA A 821 9.11 -17.51 50.80
CA ALA A 821 9.58 -18.39 49.73
C ALA A 821 8.52 -18.60 48.62
N VAL A 822 7.24 -18.76 48.98
CA VAL A 822 6.13 -18.87 48.01
C VAL A 822 5.96 -17.57 47.22
N ASN A 823 6.04 -16.41 47.89
CA ASN A 823 5.98 -15.11 47.23
C ASN A 823 7.15 -14.89 46.27
N ASP A 824 8.36 -15.30 46.64
CA ASP A 824 9.55 -15.21 45.78
C ASP A 824 9.42 -16.08 44.52
N ILE A 825 8.90 -17.31 44.67
CA ILE A 825 8.63 -18.20 43.53
C ILE A 825 7.55 -17.60 42.61
N THR A 826 6.49 -17.04 43.20
CA THR A 826 5.42 -16.37 42.44
C THR A 826 5.97 -15.20 41.61
N ASN A 827 6.86 -14.38 42.20
CA ASN A 827 7.51 -13.28 41.48
C ASN A 827 8.44 -13.76 40.37
N LYS A 828 9.20 -14.85 40.59
CA LYS A 828 10.03 -15.48 39.54
C LYS A 828 9.18 -16.00 38.39
N ILE A 829 8.05 -16.65 38.67
CA ILE A 829 7.11 -17.12 37.64
C ILE A 829 6.60 -15.94 36.81
N LYS A 830 6.23 -14.81 37.43
CA LYS A 830 5.82 -13.58 36.72
C LYS A 830 6.91 -13.05 35.79
N GLN A 831 8.17 -13.00 36.24
CA GLN A 831 9.29 -12.57 35.40
C GLN A 831 9.50 -13.50 34.20
N ILE A 832 9.37 -14.81 34.40
CA ILE A 832 9.48 -15.79 33.31
C ILE A 832 8.37 -15.58 32.28
N PHE A 833 7.13 -15.33 32.69
CA PHE A 833 6.02 -15.03 31.77
C PHE A 833 6.27 -13.77 30.94
N GLN A 834 6.77 -12.68 31.56
CA GLN A 834 7.16 -11.47 30.83
C GLN A 834 8.25 -11.76 29.79
N GLY A 835 9.23 -12.60 30.13
CA GLY A 835 10.26 -13.06 29.20
C GLY A 835 9.70 -13.89 28.04
N GLN A 836 8.73 -14.77 28.29
CA GLN A 836 8.05 -15.56 27.25
C GLN A 836 7.26 -14.66 26.30
N GLU A 837 6.53 -13.68 26.81
CA GLU A 837 5.74 -12.75 26.00
C GLU A 837 6.63 -11.92 25.07
N SER A 838 7.76 -11.41 25.58
CA SER A 838 8.77 -10.71 24.77
C SER A 838 9.37 -11.61 23.68
N LEU A 839 9.70 -12.86 24.00
CA LEU A 839 10.22 -13.83 23.03
C LEU A 839 9.20 -14.19 21.96
N MET A 840 7.93 -14.41 22.33
CA MET A 840 6.86 -14.72 21.37
C MET A 840 6.60 -13.56 20.41
N SER A 841 6.61 -12.31 20.91
CA SER A 841 6.53 -11.12 20.06
C SER A 841 7.68 -11.09 19.05
N GLY A 842 8.92 -11.27 19.51
CA GLY A 842 10.10 -11.28 18.63
C GLY A 842 10.10 -12.42 17.61
N MET A 843 9.58 -13.59 17.98
CA MET A 843 9.40 -14.73 17.06
C MET A 843 8.35 -14.44 15.99
N SER A 844 7.23 -13.80 16.35
CA SER A 844 6.21 -13.36 15.39
C SER A 844 6.79 -12.37 14.37
N ASP A 845 7.60 -11.42 14.82
CA ASP A 845 8.25 -10.45 13.92
C ASP A 845 9.23 -11.13 12.96
N LEU A 846 10.01 -12.09 13.46
CA LEU A 846 10.92 -12.89 12.63
C LEU A 846 10.16 -13.73 11.60
N ASP A 847 9.05 -14.35 11.98
CA ASP A 847 8.25 -15.19 11.07
C ASP A 847 7.63 -14.37 9.93
N ASN A 848 7.11 -13.17 10.25
CA ASN A 848 6.63 -12.22 9.26
C ASN A 848 7.76 -11.82 8.27
N ARG A 849 8.96 -11.53 8.79
CA ARG A 849 10.12 -11.19 7.95
C ARG A 849 10.57 -12.35 7.07
N ILE A 850 10.63 -13.56 7.63
CA ILE A 850 10.98 -14.77 6.87
C ILE A 850 9.97 -15.03 5.75
N SER A 851 8.68 -14.84 6.03
CA SER A 851 7.60 -15.02 5.06
C SER A 851 7.70 -14.01 3.91
N ALA A 852 7.88 -12.73 4.22
CA ALA A 852 8.08 -11.69 3.21
C ALA A 852 9.31 -11.97 2.32
N MET A 853 10.45 -12.35 2.91
CA MET A 853 11.66 -12.70 2.15
C MET A 853 11.49 -13.92 1.25
N LYS A 854 10.69 -14.92 1.68
CA LYS A 854 10.38 -16.10 0.85
C LYS A 854 9.49 -15.74 -0.33
N GLU A 855 8.56 -14.80 -0.14
CA GLU A 855 7.69 -14.32 -1.20
C GLU A 855 8.48 -13.55 -2.27
N GLU A 856 9.38 -12.65 -1.86
CA GLU A 856 10.34 -11.99 -2.77
C GLU A 856 11.15 -13.03 -3.57
N MET A 857 11.64 -14.08 -2.90
CA MET A 857 12.42 -15.13 -3.56
C MET A 857 11.58 -15.90 -4.60
N ALA A 858 10.32 -16.19 -4.30
CA ALA A 858 9.41 -16.86 -5.23
C ALA A 858 9.16 -16.01 -6.50
N GLN A 859 9.06 -14.67 -6.35
CA GLN A 859 8.95 -13.77 -7.51
C GLN A 859 10.19 -13.83 -8.40
N VAL A 860 11.39 -13.81 -7.81
CA VAL A 860 12.66 -13.93 -8.55
C VAL A 860 12.78 -15.28 -9.25
N GLU A 861 12.35 -16.36 -8.60
CA GLU A 861 12.32 -17.71 -9.21
C GLU A 861 11.35 -17.79 -10.40
N SER A 862 10.19 -17.13 -10.31
CA SER A 862 9.24 -17.03 -11.42
C SER A 862 9.86 -16.30 -12.62
N GLN A 863 10.48 -15.14 -12.39
CA GLN A 863 11.15 -14.38 -13.46
C GLN A 863 12.23 -15.21 -14.17
N LYS A 864 12.96 -16.03 -13.41
CA LYS A 864 13.95 -16.95 -13.96
C LYS A 864 13.31 -18.05 -14.83
N ALA A 865 12.15 -18.58 -14.44
CA ALA A 865 11.42 -19.56 -15.25
C ALA A 865 10.97 -18.94 -16.58
N ASP A 866 10.41 -17.73 -16.55
CA ASP A 866 9.98 -17.01 -17.75
C ASP A 866 11.16 -16.77 -18.71
N LEU A 867 12.33 -16.40 -18.19
CA LEU A 867 13.55 -16.22 -18.99
C LEU A 867 14.03 -17.52 -19.67
N LYS A 868 13.84 -18.67 -19.02
CA LYS A 868 14.17 -19.98 -19.60
C LYS A 868 13.22 -20.34 -20.74
N ASP A 869 11.94 -20.04 -20.60
CA ASP A 869 10.95 -20.29 -21.65
C ASP A 869 11.19 -19.40 -22.88
N VAL A 870 11.56 -18.12 -22.65
CA VAL A 870 11.99 -17.20 -23.72
C VAL A 870 13.26 -17.69 -24.43
N ALA A 871 14.15 -18.40 -23.71
CA ALA A 871 15.33 -19.01 -24.29
C ALA A 871 15.04 -20.22 -25.19
N ALA A 872 13.94 -20.93 -24.93
CA ALA A 872 13.55 -22.13 -25.67
C ALA A 872 12.82 -21.84 -27.00
N LEU A 873 12.45 -20.59 -27.28
CA LEU A 873 11.75 -20.20 -28.51
C LEU A 873 12.62 -20.39 -29.77
N LYS A 874 11.97 -20.76 -30.89
CA LYS A 874 12.59 -21.15 -32.17
C LYS A 874 13.59 -20.10 -32.68
N ARG A 875 14.84 -20.50 -32.92
CA ARG A 875 15.94 -19.62 -33.33
C ARG A 875 15.77 -19.16 -34.80
N PRO A 876 15.71 -17.86 -35.11
CA PRO A 876 15.81 -17.39 -36.49
C PRO A 876 17.22 -17.66 -37.03
N VAL A 877 17.35 -17.84 -38.35
CA VAL A 877 18.67 -17.87 -39.00
C VAL A 877 19.29 -16.48 -38.83
N THR A 878 20.39 -16.41 -38.09
CA THR A 878 21.04 -15.14 -37.78
C THR A 878 22.09 -14.81 -38.83
N ILE A 879 22.00 -13.60 -39.38
CA ILE A 879 22.88 -13.10 -40.44
C ILE A 879 23.82 -12.05 -39.84
N VAL A 880 25.09 -12.09 -40.27
CA VAL A 880 26.05 -11.02 -40.09
C VAL A 880 26.21 -10.32 -41.43
N GLU A 881 25.70 -9.11 -41.55
CA GLU A 881 25.79 -8.31 -42.76
C GLU A 881 26.89 -7.24 -42.59
N ILE A 882 27.85 -7.19 -43.52
CA ILE A 882 28.99 -6.27 -43.48
C ILE A 882 29.06 -5.50 -44.80
N ASN A 883 28.73 -4.20 -44.75
CA ASN A 883 28.49 -3.39 -45.95
C ASN A 883 29.75 -2.87 -46.65
N LYS A 884 30.94 -2.87 -46.02
CA LYS A 884 32.20 -2.44 -46.65
C LYS A 884 33.28 -3.50 -46.62
N GLN A 885 33.79 -3.82 -45.43
CA GLN A 885 34.94 -4.70 -45.30
C GLN A 885 34.99 -5.38 -43.93
N ALA A 886 35.40 -6.65 -43.92
CA ALA A 886 35.80 -7.39 -42.74
C ALA A 886 37.28 -7.78 -42.84
N SER A 887 38.08 -7.41 -41.84
CA SER A 887 39.52 -7.72 -41.80
C SER A 887 39.78 -9.20 -41.46
N LEU A 888 40.88 -9.71 -42.00
CA LEU A 888 41.59 -10.92 -41.58
C LEU A 888 41.61 -11.08 -40.06
N GLY A 889 41.42 -12.31 -39.59
CA GLY A 889 41.48 -12.66 -38.16
C GLY A 889 40.19 -12.40 -37.39
N THR A 890 39.20 -11.70 -37.97
CA THR A 890 37.87 -11.54 -37.34
C THR A 890 37.24 -12.91 -37.09
N ARG A 891 36.72 -13.10 -35.87
CA ARG A 891 36.12 -14.37 -35.43
C ARG A 891 34.62 -14.25 -35.39
N ILE A 892 33.93 -15.18 -36.03
CA ILE A 892 32.47 -15.24 -36.09
C ILE A 892 32.06 -16.56 -35.44
N LEU A 893 31.40 -16.48 -34.29
CA LEU A 893 31.01 -17.61 -33.46
C LEU A 893 29.49 -17.71 -33.46
N GLY A 894 28.94 -18.46 -34.41
CA GLY A 894 27.51 -18.71 -34.43
C GLY A 894 27.12 -19.85 -33.45
N PRO A 895 25.81 -20.13 -33.30
CA PRO A 895 25.33 -21.10 -32.33
C PRO A 895 25.73 -22.56 -32.64
N ASN A 896 25.99 -22.90 -33.91
CA ASN A 896 26.28 -24.28 -34.34
C ASN A 896 27.63 -24.42 -35.08
N ALA A 897 28.14 -23.34 -35.66
CA ALA A 897 29.39 -23.31 -36.40
C ALA A 897 30.18 -22.03 -36.08
N SER A 898 31.49 -22.09 -36.27
CA SER A 898 32.36 -20.93 -36.10
C SER A 898 33.34 -20.79 -37.26
N MET A 899 33.79 -19.57 -37.49
CA MET A 899 34.70 -19.21 -38.57
C MET A 899 35.69 -18.16 -38.08
N VAL A 900 36.92 -18.23 -38.60
CA VAL A 900 37.90 -17.16 -38.52
C VAL A 900 38.21 -16.74 -39.95
N LEU A 901 38.13 -15.44 -40.24
CA LEU A 901 38.45 -14.95 -41.57
C LEU A 901 39.95 -15.12 -41.84
N ASP A 902 40.29 -15.84 -42.89
CA ASP A 902 41.64 -16.13 -43.35
C ASP A 902 42.20 -15.06 -44.31
N LYS A 903 41.32 -14.20 -44.84
CA LYS A 903 41.65 -13.04 -45.68
C LYS A 903 40.65 -11.91 -45.45
N ASN A 904 41.00 -10.72 -45.93
CA ASN A 904 40.07 -9.59 -45.96
C ASN A 904 38.88 -9.91 -46.89
N GLN A 905 37.67 -9.65 -46.41
CA GLN A 905 36.44 -9.79 -47.18
C GLN A 905 35.88 -8.41 -47.46
N GLY A 906 35.38 -8.18 -48.68
CA GLY A 906 34.65 -6.96 -49.03
C GLY A 906 33.24 -6.96 -48.42
N ALA A 907 32.29 -6.31 -49.10
CA ALA A 907 30.90 -6.37 -48.67
C ALA A 907 30.40 -7.84 -48.72
N CYS A 908 29.94 -8.36 -47.59
CA CYS A 908 29.48 -9.74 -47.50
C CYS A 908 28.38 -9.97 -46.45
N LYS A 909 27.62 -11.04 -46.65
CA LYS A 909 26.73 -11.69 -45.68
C LYS A 909 27.38 -12.97 -45.19
N ILE A 910 27.36 -13.18 -43.88
CA ILE A 910 27.90 -14.39 -43.25
C ILE A 910 26.79 -15.04 -42.43
N MET A 911 26.52 -16.31 -42.72
CA MET A 911 25.41 -17.04 -42.11
C MET A 911 25.75 -18.52 -41.91
N GLU A 912 25.10 -19.13 -40.91
CA GLU A 912 25.14 -20.57 -40.71
C GLU A 912 24.15 -21.25 -41.64
N ILE A 913 24.63 -22.20 -42.44
CA ILE A 913 23.76 -23.06 -43.23
C ILE A 913 23.97 -24.52 -42.82
N LYS A 914 22.87 -25.28 -42.87
CA LYS A 914 22.90 -26.72 -42.70
C LYS A 914 23.25 -27.34 -44.06
N SER A 915 24.36 -28.08 -44.14
CA SER A 915 24.85 -28.65 -45.39
C SER A 915 23.80 -29.57 -46.02
N GLN A 916 23.49 -29.31 -47.30
CA GLN A 916 22.67 -30.18 -48.16
C GLN A 916 23.54 -31.13 -49.00
N ASP A 917 24.86 -31.11 -48.79
CA ASP A 917 25.81 -31.97 -49.48
C ASP A 917 25.53 -33.45 -49.14
N PRO A 918 25.34 -34.34 -50.14
CA PRO A 918 25.14 -35.77 -49.92
C PRO A 918 26.28 -36.45 -49.13
N ALA A 919 27.49 -35.87 -49.14
CA ALA A 919 28.65 -36.41 -48.44
C ALA A 919 28.70 -36.06 -46.93
N GLU A 920 28.09 -34.95 -46.49
CA GLU A 920 28.00 -34.54 -45.08
C GLU A 920 26.60 -33.97 -44.75
N PRO A 921 25.53 -34.79 -44.87
CA PRO A 921 24.17 -34.29 -44.72
C PRO A 921 23.90 -33.85 -43.27
N GLY A 922 23.46 -32.61 -43.11
CA GLY A 922 22.99 -32.09 -41.83
C GLY A 922 24.03 -31.44 -40.92
N LYS A 923 25.30 -31.37 -41.33
CA LYS A 923 26.37 -30.67 -40.60
C LYS A 923 26.26 -29.15 -40.80
N TRP A 924 26.43 -28.36 -39.74
CA TRP A 924 26.40 -26.90 -39.81
C TRP A 924 27.75 -26.36 -40.30
N LYS A 925 27.71 -25.41 -41.23
CA LYS A 925 28.90 -24.68 -41.70
C LYS A 925 28.60 -23.19 -41.84
N MET A 926 29.63 -22.38 -41.65
CA MET A 926 29.58 -20.95 -41.94
C MET A 926 29.83 -20.73 -43.43
N VAL A 927 29.00 -19.92 -44.07
CA VAL A 927 29.14 -19.52 -45.47
C VAL A 927 29.22 -18.00 -45.57
N ILE A 928 30.09 -17.53 -46.46
CA ILE A 928 30.26 -16.13 -46.83
C ILE A 928 29.66 -15.96 -48.22
N GLU A 929 28.69 -15.08 -48.35
CA GLU A 929 28.11 -14.64 -49.63
C GLU A 929 28.47 -13.17 -49.87
N PRO A 930 28.87 -12.78 -51.09
CA PRO A 930 29.05 -11.37 -51.41
C PRO A 930 27.69 -10.64 -51.33
N LEU A 931 27.73 -9.37 -50.87
CA LEU A 931 26.55 -8.53 -50.68
C LEU A 931 26.02 -7.93 -51.98
#